data_AF-A0AAD7RKX1-F1
#
_entry.id   AF-A0AAD7RKX1-F1
#
_cell.length_a   1.000
_cell.length_b   1.000
_cell.length_c   1.000
_cell.angle_alpha   90.00
_cell.angle_beta   90.00
_cell.angle_gamma   90.00
#
_symmetry.space_group_name_H-M   'P 1'
#
loop_
_entity.id
_entity.type
_entity.pdbx_description
1 polymer ?
#
loop_
_entity_poly.entity_id
_entity_poly.type
_entity_poly.pdbx_seq_one_letter_code
_entity_poly.pdbx_strand_id
1 'polypeptide(L)'
;MPIVLDPARLDDGGGIEETLRRNKAQYHQSCRLMFNNTKLERARKRRAESAQPVECQTKLRRTSLEGQTCFICDKEAPSSELRQVMTMNLNNRLNECAQTLNDGKLLARLSGGDAIAQELKYHFACLTDLYNRERTYLRATKRLEQERAPEEDAHPQAFSELVTYLVETTRSGEGPAVFRLADIVHLYAQRLEQLGVDAPAVNSTRLKEKLLSEIPELEAHKQGRDVLLAFQKDVGFVLSEASDYYSEAIILGKAANILRRHMLDHKSTFDGTFHELCIEQAIPLTLLQFVAMLEHGADIKSQLRFGASKTDLAIAQLLQYNCYARVLEISAQLGDATVSKYVEDGVVCPPVLRKGLFTTSAMDNIDHNPTATTATTSFHGTSVSVFQHPTKEDKGEECGQLKFGEKKVKTVPELPDSFTNVRPAFFTKKKPSPPQSGVTHPDTSLLRPQLAMEYEWLEKVTVTDGPVDVTWSAHHASQKRGKPFEVSITSLLPLLQDQAHSVATVKHVMDKIKEIVAFLNPGQVPVIAADQPIYAVAKQVQWHWPENYGEDKFVIMFGGLHIEMAALKSIGTLLQDSGWTGALVEAGIASPGTADSFLTVSSITRTRQMHQITGCSLYKLLKAAHMDYSKETDEQPEESLAELIPYFFANNNVNYARWLPIHYRDMVTLEQKHPQLAQEFQSGNFVVHKSSRQFSAMAIDQAHEQANAVIEADGVRSA
;
A
#
# COMPACT_ATOMS: atom_id res chain seq x y z
N MET A 1 28.97 -22.18 13.19
CA MET A 1 29.79 -23.38 12.90
C MET A 1 30.49 -23.80 14.18
N PRO A 2 30.56 -25.10 14.48
CA PRO A 2 31.08 -25.62 15.73
C PRO A 2 32.57 -25.97 15.62
N ILE A 3 33.44 -25.01 15.32
CA ILE A 3 34.89 -25.10 15.60
C ILE A 3 35.37 -23.67 15.88
N VAL A 4 35.80 -23.39 17.11
CA VAL A 4 36.51 -22.15 17.44
C VAL A 4 37.94 -22.31 16.93
N LEU A 5 38.18 -21.90 15.70
CA LEU A 5 39.48 -21.98 15.05
C LEU A 5 40.22 -20.66 15.29
N ASP A 6 41.40 -20.71 15.89
CA ASP A 6 42.25 -19.54 16.10
C ASP A 6 42.84 -19.07 14.75
N PRO A 7 42.47 -17.88 14.24
CA PRO A 7 42.92 -17.37 12.95
C PRO A 7 44.44 -17.19 12.85
N ALA A 8 45.15 -17.04 13.98
CA ALA A 8 46.60 -16.92 14.00
C ALA A 8 47.32 -18.17 13.46
N ARG A 9 46.66 -19.33 13.49
CA ARG A 9 47.21 -20.59 12.94
C ARG A 9 47.22 -20.65 11.42
N LEU A 10 46.62 -19.67 10.74
CA LEU A 10 46.59 -19.56 9.28
C LEU A 10 47.67 -18.60 8.74
N ASP A 11 48.57 -18.15 9.61
CA ASP A 11 49.67 -17.25 9.27
C ASP A 11 51.02 -17.96 9.45
N ASP A 12 51.72 -18.19 8.33
CA ASP A 12 53.07 -18.77 8.33
C ASP A 12 54.17 -17.71 8.60
N GLY A 13 53.81 -16.57 9.21
CA GLY A 13 54.72 -15.48 9.58
C GLY A 13 54.81 -14.34 8.57
N GLY A 14 53.98 -14.34 7.52
CA GLY A 14 53.94 -13.31 6.48
C GLY A 14 52.61 -12.55 6.39
N GLY A 15 51.69 -12.81 7.31
CA GLY A 15 50.29 -12.39 7.22
C GLY A 15 49.42 -13.51 6.62
N ILE A 16 48.20 -13.63 7.13
CA ILE A 16 47.19 -14.59 6.66
C ILE A 16 46.92 -14.43 5.15
N GLU A 17 46.84 -13.18 4.65
CA GLU A 17 46.60 -12.93 3.23
C GLU A 17 47.71 -13.53 2.35
N GLU A 18 48.97 -13.33 2.72
CA GLU A 18 50.11 -13.83 1.95
C GLU A 18 50.21 -15.35 2.05
N THR A 19 49.93 -15.91 3.22
CA THR A 19 49.88 -17.37 3.46
C THR A 19 48.79 -18.04 2.60
N LEU A 20 47.58 -17.46 2.53
CA LEU A 20 46.50 -17.98 1.70
C LEU A 20 46.78 -17.83 0.20
N ARG A 21 47.42 -16.73 -0.21
CA ARG A 21 47.80 -16.48 -1.60
C ARG A 21 48.91 -17.44 -2.06
N ARG A 22 49.91 -17.71 -1.20
CA ARG A 22 51.00 -18.67 -1.44
C ARG A 22 50.49 -20.11 -1.56
N ASN A 23 49.53 -20.49 -0.71
CA ASN A 23 48.94 -21.83 -0.68
C ASN A 23 47.73 -22.01 -1.63
N LYS A 24 47.42 -21.02 -2.49
CA LYS A 24 46.31 -21.05 -3.47
C LYS A 24 44.96 -21.47 -2.87
N ALA A 25 44.62 -20.93 -1.70
CA ALA A 25 43.40 -21.33 -1.01
C ALA A 25 42.12 -21.05 -1.83
N GLN A 26 41.20 -22.02 -1.84
CA GLN A 26 39.90 -21.94 -2.50
C GLN A 26 38.76 -21.97 -1.48
N TYR A 27 37.58 -21.49 -1.86
CA TYR A 27 36.39 -21.51 -1.00
C TYR A 27 35.14 -21.90 -1.79
N HIS A 28 34.15 -22.46 -1.10
CA HIS A 28 32.83 -22.71 -1.68
C HIS A 28 32.02 -21.42 -1.84
N GLN A 29 31.28 -21.28 -2.93
CA GLN A 29 30.48 -20.09 -3.24
C GLN A 29 29.39 -19.81 -2.19
N SER A 30 28.76 -20.86 -1.63
CA SER A 30 27.81 -20.75 -0.52
C SER A 30 28.43 -20.16 0.75
N CYS A 31 29.68 -20.49 1.06
CA CYS A 31 30.43 -19.91 2.18
C CYS A 31 30.76 -18.43 1.95
N ARG A 32 31.06 -18.01 0.70
CA ARG A 32 31.30 -16.60 0.36
C ARG A 32 30.03 -15.75 0.53
N LEU A 33 28.86 -16.27 0.17
CA LEU A 33 27.59 -15.57 0.32
C LEU A 33 27.22 -15.32 1.79
N MET A 34 27.70 -16.16 2.71
CA MET A 34 27.55 -15.93 4.16
C MET A 34 28.34 -14.71 4.67
N PHE A 35 29.43 -14.33 3.99
CA PHE A 35 30.38 -13.27 4.40
C PHE A 35 30.63 -12.22 3.29
N ASN A 36 29.58 -11.75 2.62
CA ASN A 36 29.71 -10.73 1.58
C ASN A 36 30.18 -9.36 2.13
N ASN A 37 30.70 -8.49 1.25
CA ASN A 37 31.26 -7.18 1.62
C ASN A 37 30.29 -6.30 2.42
N THR A 38 28.99 -6.40 2.14
CA THR A 38 27.94 -5.68 2.85
C THR A 38 27.74 -6.16 4.30
N LYS A 39 27.88 -7.47 4.56
CA LYS A 39 27.91 -8.03 5.92
C LYS A 39 29.23 -7.73 6.64
N LEU A 40 30.35 -7.70 5.92
CA LEU A 40 31.65 -7.30 6.44
C LEU A 40 31.65 -5.83 6.88
N GLU A 41 31.07 -4.92 6.10
CA GLU A 41 30.90 -3.51 6.49
C GLU A 41 29.99 -3.34 7.71
N ARG A 42 28.88 -4.11 7.79
CA ARG A 42 28.02 -4.13 8.97
C ARG A 42 28.74 -4.68 10.20
N ALA A 43 29.59 -5.70 10.05
CA ALA A 43 30.41 -6.25 11.13
C ALA A 43 31.54 -5.29 11.53
N ARG A 44 32.18 -4.59 10.58
CA ARG A 44 33.15 -3.52 10.85
C ARG A 44 32.53 -2.35 11.60
N LYS A 45 31.27 -2.00 11.29
CA LYS A 45 30.51 -0.99 12.04
C LYS A 45 30.28 -1.42 13.51
N ARG A 46 29.92 -2.70 13.73
CA ARG A 46 29.81 -3.30 15.09
C ARG A 46 31.16 -3.45 15.80
N ARG A 47 32.26 -3.63 15.05
CA ARG A 47 33.63 -3.79 15.60
C ARG A 47 34.29 -2.45 15.94
N ALA A 48 33.97 -1.40 15.19
CA ALA A 48 34.36 -0.02 15.51
C ALA A 48 33.68 0.48 16.80
N GLU A 49 32.48 -0.04 17.11
CA GLU A 49 31.80 0.17 18.39
C GLU A 49 32.40 -0.65 19.55
N SER A 50 33.28 -1.63 19.28
CA SER A 50 33.81 -2.58 20.28
C SER A 50 35.34 -2.65 20.41
N ALA A 51 36.09 -1.63 19.95
CA ALA A 51 37.54 -1.58 20.14
C ALA A 51 38.08 -0.17 20.39
N GLN A 52 38.14 0.23 21.67
CA GLN A 52 39.37 0.80 22.23
C GLN A 52 39.68 0.11 23.58
N PRO A 53 40.91 -0.37 23.81
CA PRO A 53 41.28 -1.13 24.99
C PRO A 53 41.87 -0.24 26.09
N VAL A 54 41.55 -0.54 27.35
CA VAL A 54 42.31 -0.07 28.53
C VAL A 54 42.88 -1.29 29.24
N GLU A 55 44.19 -1.39 29.26
CA GLU A 55 44.93 -2.22 30.22
C GLU A 55 44.68 -1.69 31.65
N CYS A 56 44.45 -2.58 32.61
CA CYS A 56 44.74 -2.23 34.00
C CYS A 56 45.17 -3.45 34.82
N GLN A 57 46.28 -3.27 35.51
CA GLN A 57 46.82 -4.18 36.51
C GLN A 57 45.90 -4.27 37.73
N THR A 58 45.82 -5.50 38.23
CA THR A 58 45.24 -5.95 39.51
C THR A 58 45.46 -5.03 40.71
N LYS A 59 44.40 -4.79 41.49
CA LYS A 59 44.45 -4.86 42.97
C LYS A 59 43.10 -5.30 43.59
N LEU A 60 43.24 -5.97 44.73
CA LEU A 60 42.35 -6.86 45.46
C LEU A 60 41.02 -6.29 46.03
N ARG A 61 40.07 -7.23 46.11
CA ARG A 61 38.76 -7.30 46.82
C ARG A 61 38.56 -6.44 48.09
N ARG A 62 37.36 -5.85 48.20
CA ARG A 62 36.49 -5.88 49.39
C ARG A 62 35.03 -6.06 48.97
N THR A 63 34.31 -6.90 49.72
CA THR A 63 32.87 -7.18 49.62
C THR A 63 32.04 -6.03 50.20
N SER A 64 31.10 -5.48 49.42
CA SER A 64 29.96 -4.69 49.90
C SER A 64 28.77 -4.83 48.94
N LEU A 65 27.56 -4.62 49.45
CA LEU A 65 26.28 -4.63 48.72
C LEU A 65 26.23 -3.54 47.64
N GLU A 66 26.83 -3.76 46.46
CA GLU A 66 26.88 -2.74 45.41
C GLU A 66 25.91 -3.06 44.26
N GLY A 67 24.93 -2.17 44.03
CA GLY A 67 24.16 -2.19 42.77
C GLY A 67 22.70 -1.68 42.80
N GLN A 68 22.20 -1.18 43.94
CA GLN A 68 20.82 -0.66 44.08
C GLN A 68 20.77 0.79 44.59
N THR A 69 21.67 1.64 44.11
CA THR A 69 21.68 3.08 44.44
C THR A 69 21.30 3.92 43.24
N CYS A 70 20.43 4.92 43.44
CA CYS A 70 20.16 5.92 42.41
C CYS A 70 21.37 6.85 42.23
N PHE A 71 21.96 6.89 41.04
CA PHE A 71 23.16 7.70 40.78
C PHE A 71 22.94 9.22 40.81
N ILE A 72 21.67 9.68 40.78
CA ILE A 72 21.32 11.11 40.84
C ILE A 72 21.20 11.60 42.29
N CYS A 73 20.73 10.77 43.22
CA CYS A 73 20.44 11.19 44.61
C CYS A 73 21.16 10.40 45.71
N ASP A 74 21.95 9.38 45.35
CA ASP A 74 22.74 8.54 46.26
C ASP A 74 21.95 7.74 47.29
N LYS A 75 20.64 7.59 47.08
CA LYS A 75 19.79 6.78 47.95
C LYS A 75 19.69 5.37 47.41
N GLU A 76 19.84 4.39 48.31
CA GLU A 76 19.52 3.00 48.06
C GLU A 76 18.01 2.83 47.88
N ALA A 77 17.59 2.04 46.89
CA ALA A 77 16.19 1.73 46.63
C ALA A 77 16.04 0.35 45.98
N PRO A 78 14.94 -0.38 46.24
CA PRO A 78 14.73 -1.71 45.67
C PRO A 78 14.74 -1.65 44.13
N SER A 79 15.19 -2.74 43.48
CA SER A 79 15.30 -2.82 42.02
C SER A 79 13.99 -2.53 41.25
N SER A 80 12.84 -2.62 41.91
CA SER A 80 11.53 -2.24 41.34
C SER A 80 11.33 -0.74 41.15
N GLU A 81 12.03 0.11 41.92
CA GLU A 81 11.91 1.57 41.90
C GLU A 81 13.00 2.27 41.08
N LEU A 82 14.05 1.52 40.73
CA LEU A 82 15.19 1.99 39.96
C LEU A 82 15.06 1.56 38.49
N ARG A 83 15.24 2.53 37.59
CA ARG A 83 15.37 2.29 36.15
C ARG A 83 16.82 2.35 35.75
N GLN A 84 17.25 1.45 34.88
CA GLN A 84 18.60 1.49 34.29
C GLN A 84 18.60 2.38 33.05
N VAL A 85 19.70 3.08 32.80
CA VAL A 85 19.91 3.83 31.55
C VAL A 85 20.13 2.84 30.42
N MET A 86 19.24 2.82 29.43
CA MET A 86 19.24 1.84 28.32
C MET A 86 19.46 2.44 26.94
N THR A 87 19.56 3.78 26.82
CA THR A 87 19.63 4.46 25.51
C THR A 87 20.69 5.55 25.47
N MET A 88 21.37 5.66 24.32
CA MET A 88 22.38 6.70 24.07
C MET A 88 21.79 8.10 24.16
N ASN A 89 20.52 8.25 23.77
CA ASN A 89 19.83 9.53 23.84
C ASN A 89 19.65 10.01 25.28
N LEU A 90 19.37 9.09 26.22
CA LEU A 90 19.30 9.42 27.64
C LEU A 90 20.69 9.72 28.22
N ASN A 91 21.73 8.97 27.83
CA ASN A 91 23.12 9.26 28.21
C ASN A 91 23.57 10.67 27.78
N ASN A 92 23.29 11.05 26.52
CA ASN A 92 23.63 12.37 26.00
C ASN A 92 22.88 13.46 26.77
N ARG A 93 21.57 13.28 27.00
CA ARG A 93 20.78 14.27 27.74
C ARG A 93 21.22 14.45 29.18
N LEU A 94 21.64 13.38 29.86
CA LEU A 94 22.19 13.45 31.22
C LEU A 94 23.49 14.24 31.27
N ASN A 95 24.39 14.04 30.29
CA ASN A 95 25.64 14.80 30.17
C ASN A 95 25.38 16.29 29.89
N GLU A 96 24.46 16.61 28.99
CA GLU A 96 24.05 18.00 28.71
C GLU A 96 23.48 18.70 29.94
N CYS A 97 22.59 18.04 30.70
CA CYS A 97 22.05 18.62 31.93
C CYS A 97 23.13 18.84 32.99
N ALA A 98 24.05 17.88 33.15
CA ALA A 98 25.15 17.96 34.11
C ALA A 98 26.12 19.11 33.76
N GLN A 99 26.42 19.29 32.48
CA GLN A 99 27.25 20.39 31.98
C GLN A 99 26.55 21.74 32.14
N THR A 100 25.27 21.83 31.75
CA THR A 100 24.46 23.05 31.82
C THR A 100 24.32 23.55 33.26
N LEU A 101 24.07 22.64 34.20
CA LEU A 101 23.95 22.97 35.62
C LEU A 101 25.30 23.11 36.34
N ASN A 102 26.41 22.81 35.65
CA ASN A 102 27.75 22.68 36.23
C ASN A 102 27.75 21.80 37.50
N ASP A 103 26.98 20.70 37.49
CA ASP A 103 26.87 19.79 38.63
C ASP A 103 28.08 18.85 38.66
N GLY A 104 29.13 19.28 39.37
CA GLY A 104 30.40 18.55 39.44
C GLY A 104 30.28 17.12 39.97
N LYS A 105 29.28 16.81 40.81
CA LYS A 105 29.06 15.45 41.31
C LYS A 105 28.46 14.56 40.22
N LEU A 106 27.50 15.08 39.47
CA LEU A 106 26.89 14.36 38.35
C LEU A 106 27.89 14.18 37.20
N LEU A 107 28.69 15.21 36.89
CA LEU A 107 29.75 15.16 35.90
C LEU A 107 30.83 14.13 36.24
N ALA A 108 31.28 14.06 37.50
CA ALA A 108 32.27 13.08 37.94
C ALA A 108 31.78 11.62 37.81
N ARG A 109 30.47 11.39 37.92
CA ARG A 109 29.87 10.05 37.73
C ARG A 109 29.74 9.70 36.26
N LEU A 110 29.34 10.66 35.44
CA LEU A 110 29.22 10.45 33.99
C LEU A 110 30.60 10.41 33.29
N SER A 111 31.67 10.92 33.91
CA SER A 111 33.04 10.83 33.36
C SER A 111 33.64 9.42 33.40
N GLY A 112 33.03 8.47 34.11
CA GLY A 112 33.48 7.08 34.21
C GLY A 112 33.25 6.22 32.95
N GLY A 113 32.66 6.79 31.89
CA GLY A 113 32.26 6.08 30.66
C GLY A 113 30.78 6.29 30.34
N ASP A 114 30.25 5.65 29.29
CA ASP A 114 28.83 5.77 28.95
C ASP A 114 27.93 5.30 30.12
N ALA A 115 26.90 6.07 30.47
CA ALA A 115 25.95 5.73 31.54
C ALA A 115 25.27 4.36 31.33
N ILE A 116 25.13 3.91 30.08
CA ILE A 116 24.64 2.57 29.70
C ILE A 116 25.69 1.51 30.04
N ALA A 117 26.95 1.75 29.68
CA ALA A 117 28.06 0.82 29.93
C ALA A 117 28.41 0.72 31.43
N GLN A 118 28.17 1.79 32.18
CA GLN A 118 28.27 1.83 33.65
C GLN A 118 27.04 1.25 34.36
N GLU A 119 26.03 0.77 33.62
CA GLU A 119 24.77 0.24 34.14
C GLU A 119 24.08 1.15 35.17
N LEU A 120 24.16 2.47 34.97
CA LEU A 120 23.68 3.44 35.96
C LEU A 120 22.16 3.33 36.15
N LYS A 121 21.74 3.34 37.41
CA LYS A 121 20.34 3.21 37.82
C LYS A 121 19.83 4.48 38.49
N TYR A 122 18.61 4.88 38.19
CA TYR A 122 18.02 6.13 38.67
C TYR A 122 16.54 5.99 39.03
N HIS A 123 16.06 6.84 39.93
CA HIS A 123 14.63 7.03 40.13
C HIS A 123 14.05 7.90 39.02
N PHE A 124 12.88 7.52 38.50
CA PHE A 124 12.17 8.33 37.50
C PHE A 124 11.95 9.78 37.97
N ALA A 125 11.55 9.97 39.24
CA ALA A 125 11.36 11.30 39.83
C ALA A 125 12.65 12.14 39.88
N CYS A 126 13.79 11.53 40.20
CA CYS A 126 15.07 12.22 40.24
C CYS A 126 15.52 12.73 38.86
N LEU A 127 15.18 12.00 37.79
CA LEU A 127 15.43 12.46 36.42
C LEU A 127 14.54 13.65 36.05
N THR A 128 13.26 13.60 36.43
CA THR A 128 12.32 14.72 36.21
C THR A 128 12.78 15.99 36.94
N ASP A 129 13.23 15.86 38.19
CA ASP A 129 13.73 16.99 38.97
C ASP A 129 15.02 17.59 38.39
N LEU A 130 15.93 16.77 37.86
CA LEU A 130 17.13 17.23 37.17
C LEU A 130 16.78 18.11 35.97
N TYR A 131 15.82 17.70 35.14
CA TYR A 131 15.37 18.48 33.99
C TYR A 131 14.67 19.78 34.40
N ASN A 132 13.91 19.77 35.49
CA ASN A 132 13.27 20.97 36.02
C ASN A 132 14.29 22.00 36.56
N ARG A 133 15.37 21.52 37.19
CA ARG A 133 16.48 22.38 37.65
C ARG A 133 17.21 23.02 36.48
N GLU A 134 17.55 22.26 35.45
CA GLU A 134 18.20 22.77 34.23
C GLU A 134 17.35 23.85 33.55
N ARG A 135 16.05 23.60 33.40
CA ARG A 135 15.11 24.57 32.82
C ARG A 135 15.02 25.86 33.63
N THR A 136 15.14 25.78 34.95
CA THR A 136 15.13 26.94 35.85
C THR A 136 16.44 27.72 35.74
N TYR A 137 17.57 27.01 35.70
CA TYR A 137 18.90 27.60 35.51
C TYR A 137 19.00 28.35 34.18
N LEU A 138 18.61 27.71 33.06
CA LEU A 138 18.61 28.34 31.73
C LEU A 138 17.73 29.59 31.65
N ARG A 139 16.63 29.63 32.41
CA ARG A 139 15.78 30.84 32.51
C ARG A 139 16.44 31.96 33.32
N ALA A 140 17.27 31.61 34.29
CA ALA A 140 17.99 32.57 35.13
C ALA A 140 19.24 33.11 34.42
N THR A 141 20.04 32.26 33.74
CA THR A 141 21.17 32.71 32.90
C THR A 141 20.69 33.58 31.76
N LYS A 142 19.57 33.25 31.11
CA LYS A 142 18.99 34.10 30.06
C LYS A 142 18.52 35.47 30.55
N ARG A 143 18.21 35.61 31.86
CA ARG A 143 17.93 36.93 32.48
C ARG A 143 19.22 37.69 32.84
N LEU A 144 20.29 37.00 33.23
CA LEU A 144 21.57 37.61 33.60
C LEU A 144 22.43 37.97 32.37
N GLU A 145 22.27 37.26 31.26
CA GLU A 145 22.92 37.55 29.96
C GLU A 145 22.28 38.76 29.26
N GLN A 146 21.03 39.12 29.60
CA GLN A 146 20.35 40.32 29.10
C GLN A 146 20.77 41.63 29.79
N GLU A 147 21.55 41.59 30.89
CA GLU A 147 21.95 42.78 31.66
C GLU A 147 23.37 43.30 31.35
N ARG A 148 24.10 42.78 30.35
CA ARG A 148 25.46 43.24 29.99
C ARG A 148 25.67 43.53 28.49
N ALA A 149 25.11 44.67 28.04
CA ALA A 149 25.42 45.53 26.87
C ALA A 149 25.17 44.97 25.44
N PRO A 150 24.62 45.76 24.47
CA PRO A 150 24.74 47.22 24.28
C PRO A 150 23.38 47.93 24.06
N GLU A 151 22.68 48.33 25.13
CA GLU A 151 21.32 48.91 24.98
C GLU A 151 21.26 50.46 24.98
N GLU A 152 22.28 51.20 25.42
CA GLU A 152 22.11 52.65 25.65
C GLU A 152 22.03 53.51 24.37
N ASP A 153 22.63 53.11 23.25
CA ASP A 153 22.63 53.91 21.99
C ASP A 153 21.73 53.37 20.86
N ALA A 154 21.34 52.09 20.91
CA ALA A 154 20.55 51.46 19.83
C ALA A 154 19.07 51.92 19.82
N HIS A 155 18.49 52.17 20.99
CA HIS A 155 17.08 52.57 21.12
C HIS A 155 16.77 53.98 20.59
N PRO A 156 17.58 55.03 20.91
CA PRO A 156 17.41 56.35 20.31
C PRO A 156 17.58 56.33 18.79
N GLN A 157 18.57 55.60 18.28
CA GLN A 157 18.87 55.53 16.85
C GLN A 157 17.74 54.84 16.06
N ALA A 158 17.33 53.63 16.46
CA ALA A 158 16.23 52.92 15.81
C ALA A 158 14.93 53.74 15.83
N PHE A 159 14.71 54.54 16.88
CA PHE A 159 13.48 55.31 17.04
C PHE A 159 13.47 56.52 16.10
N SER A 160 14.60 57.21 15.96
CA SER A 160 14.74 58.30 14.98
C SER A 160 14.51 57.82 13.56
N GLU A 161 15.11 56.69 13.17
CA GLU A 161 14.96 56.12 11.82
C GLU A 161 13.50 55.70 11.55
N LEU A 162 12.81 55.15 12.56
CA LEU A 162 11.39 54.78 12.46
C LEU A 162 10.47 56.00 12.27
N VAL A 163 10.73 57.10 12.98
CA VAL A 163 9.99 58.36 12.82
C VAL A 163 10.19 58.91 11.41
N THR A 164 11.43 58.91 10.90
CA THR A 164 11.73 59.34 9.53
C THR A 164 10.98 58.50 8.49
N TYR A 165 10.98 57.18 8.64
CA TYR A 165 10.22 56.28 7.75
C TYR A 165 8.73 56.63 7.70
N LEU A 166 8.07 56.83 8.85
CA LEU A 166 6.64 57.14 8.91
C LEU A 166 6.29 58.47 8.23
N VAL A 167 7.15 59.48 8.40
CA VAL A 167 6.94 60.83 7.83
C VAL A 167 7.27 60.88 6.34
N GLU A 168 8.29 60.16 5.86
CA GLU A 168 8.64 60.12 4.43
C GLU A 168 7.65 59.31 3.60
N THR A 169 7.16 58.19 4.14
CA THR A 169 6.16 57.32 3.51
C THR A 169 4.85 58.06 3.23
N THR A 170 4.51 59.06 4.05
CA THR A 170 3.34 59.93 3.84
C THR A 170 3.60 61.15 2.96
N ARG A 171 4.85 61.56 2.75
CA ARG A 171 5.22 62.66 1.82
C ARG A 171 5.40 62.19 0.39
N SER A 172 5.78 60.92 0.16
CA SER A 172 5.96 60.36 -1.19
C SER A 172 4.63 60.02 -1.88
N GLY A 173 3.54 59.82 -1.14
CA GLY A 173 2.23 59.44 -1.69
C GLY A 173 2.16 58.02 -2.27
N GLU A 174 3.27 57.27 -2.29
CA GLU A 174 3.39 55.92 -2.83
C GLU A 174 3.37 54.81 -1.75
N GLY A 175 3.11 55.17 -0.48
CA GLY A 175 3.15 54.27 0.68
C GLY A 175 1.80 54.06 1.39
N PRO A 176 1.72 53.11 2.36
CA PRO A 176 0.49 52.84 3.10
C PRO A 176 0.02 54.05 3.91
N ALA A 177 -1.27 54.39 3.77
CA ALA A 177 -1.91 55.50 4.49
C ALA A 177 -2.16 55.20 5.99
N VAL A 178 -2.14 53.92 6.38
CA VAL A 178 -2.35 53.46 7.77
C VAL A 178 -1.34 52.38 8.14
N PHE A 179 -0.79 52.49 9.35
CA PHE A 179 0.23 51.60 9.89
C PHE A 179 -0.34 50.80 11.06
N ARG A 180 -0.22 49.47 11.05
CA ARG A 180 -0.58 48.67 12.23
C ARG A 180 0.51 48.81 13.29
N LEU A 181 0.14 49.09 14.53
CA LEU A 181 1.09 49.20 15.64
C LEU A 181 1.91 47.92 15.82
N ALA A 182 1.32 46.75 15.57
CA ALA A 182 2.04 45.47 15.60
C ALA A 182 3.18 45.40 14.57
N ASP A 183 2.95 45.91 13.36
CA ASP A 183 3.96 45.94 12.29
C ASP A 183 5.05 46.97 12.59
N ILE A 184 4.67 48.13 13.14
CA ILE A 184 5.62 49.17 13.59
C ILE A 184 6.48 48.67 14.76
N VAL A 185 5.87 47.94 15.69
CA VAL A 185 6.58 47.26 16.78
C VAL A 185 7.54 46.21 16.24
N HIS A 186 7.12 45.46 15.21
CA HIS A 186 7.98 44.46 14.57
C HIS A 186 9.14 45.10 13.81
N LEU A 187 8.90 46.16 13.03
CA LEU A 187 9.94 46.94 12.33
C LEU A 187 10.94 47.55 13.30
N TYR A 188 10.46 48.12 14.41
CA TYR A 188 11.31 48.67 15.47
C TYR A 188 12.14 47.57 16.14
N ALA A 189 11.52 46.44 16.48
CA ALA A 189 12.20 45.28 17.05
C ALA A 189 13.27 44.72 16.10
N GLN A 190 12.94 44.53 14.83
CA GLN A 190 13.87 44.03 13.82
C GLN A 190 15.05 44.98 13.60
N ARG A 191 14.83 46.29 13.67
CA ARG A 191 15.92 47.28 13.58
C ARG A 191 16.80 47.28 14.82
N LEU A 192 16.22 47.10 16.00
CA LEU A 192 16.98 46.92 17.24
C LEU A 192 17.84 45.65 17.20
N GLU A 193 17.32 44.53 16.66
CA GLU A 193 18.10 43.31 16.42
C GLU A 193 19.29 43.58 15.49
N GLN A 194 19.08 44.32 14.40
CA GLN A 194 20.16 44.71 13.49
C GLN A 194 21.21 45.63 14.12
N LEU A 195 20.82 46.44 15.12
CA LEU A 195 21.72 47.30 15.88
C LEU A 195 22.37 46.56 17.07
N GLY A 196 22.19 45.24 17.17
CA GLY A 196 22.85 44.38 18.15
C GLY A 196 22.08 44.19 19.46
N VAL A 197 20.78 44.50 19.51
CA VAL A 197 19.90 44.19 20.66
C VAL A 197 19.32 42.79 20.50
N ASP A 198 19.77 41.83 21.29
CA ASP A 198 19.30 40.45 21.21
C ASP A 198 17.87 40.29 21.77
N ALA A 199 16.92 39.92 20.90
CA ALA A 199 15.51 39.68 21.21
C ALA A 199 14.78 40.88 21.90
N PRO A 200 14.67 42.03 21.22
CA PRO A 200 14.18 43.28 21.81
C PRO A 200 12.71 43.16 22.22
N ALA A 201 12.46 43.29 23.53
CA ALA A 201 11.12 43.29 24.09
C ALA A 201 10.47 44.68 23.96
N VAL A 202 9.93 44.97 22.78
CA VAL A 202 9.30 46.27 22.50
C VAL A 202 7.92 46.36 23.16
N ASN A 203 7.75 47.31 24.09
CA ASN A 203 6.44 47.63 24.65
C ASN A 203 5.63 48.47 23.64
N SER A 204 4.62 47.85 23.04
CA SER A 204 3.76 48.49 22.04
C SER A 204 3.06 49.75 22.53
N THR A 205 2.65 49.79 23.80
CA THR A 205 1.94 50.95 24.37
C THR A 205 2.87 52.13 24.54
N ARG A 206 4.07 51.89 25.09
CA ARG A 206 5.09 52.93 25.29
C ARG A 206 5.66 53.45 23.97
N LEU A 207 5.91 52.57 23.00
CA LEU A 207 6.35 52.97 21.66
C LEU A 207 5.29 53.83 20.97
N LYS A 208 4.02 53.42 21.03
CA LYS A 208 2.88 54.18 20.49
C LYS A 208 2.80 55.57 21.11
N GLU A 209 2.83 55.68 22.44
CA GLU A 209 2.76 56.98 23.12
C GLU A 209 3.92 57.90 22.74
N LYS A 210 5.13 57.34 22.57
CA LYS A 210 6.31 58.08 22.15
C LYS A 210 6.24 58.54 20.69
N LEU A 211 5.67 57.73 19.79
CA LEU A 211 5.44 58.12 18.40
C LEU A 211 4.41 59.25 18.30
N LEU A 212 3.33 59.16 19.07
CA LEU A 212 2.28 60.20 19.10
C LEU A 212 2.77 61.52 19.71
N SER A 213 3.74 61.48 20.64
CA SER A 213 4.32 62.71 21.19
C SER A 213 5.29 63.41 20.22
N GLU A 214 5.99 62.65 19.37
CA GLU A 214 7.02 63.17 18.45
C GLU A 214 6.44 63.51 17.06
N ILE A 215 5.31 62.92 16.68
CA ILE A 215 4.60 63.17 15.41
C ILE A 215 3.19 63.71 15.72
N PRO A 216 3.00 65.04 15.79
CA PRO A 216 1.73 65.65 16.21
C PRO A 216 0.54 65.36 15.30
N GLU A 217 0.79 65.04 14.02
CA GLU A 217 -0.25 64.77 13.01
C GLU A 217 -0.70 63.29 12.98
N LEU A 218 -0.09 62.42 13.79
CA LEU A 218 -0.37 61.00 13.86
C LEU A 218 -1.40 60.70 14.95
N GLU A 219 -2.47 60.00 14.61
CA GLU A 219 -3.52 59.56 15.53
C GLU A 219 -3.55 58.04 15.69
N ALA A 220 -3.95 57.56 16.88
CA ALA A 220 -4.09 56.14 17.18
C ALA A 220 -5.56 55.75 17.34
N HIS A 221 -6.01 54.79 16.53
CA HIS A 221 -7.37 54.25 16.57
C HIS A 221 -7.36 52.77 16.99
N LYS A 222 -8.22 52.40 17.94
CA LYS A 222 -8.37 51.00 18.39
C LYS A 222 -9.39 50.28 17.52
N GLN A 223 -9.02 49.16 16.92
CA GLN A 223 -9.92 48.28 16.17
C GLN A 223 -9.82 46.85 16.73
N GLY A 224 -10.76 46.48 17.60
CA GLY A 224 -10.74 45.17 18.26
C GLY A 224 -9.49 44.97 19.13
N ARG A 225 -8.65 43.97 18.78
CA ARG A 225 -7.39 43.68 19.48
C ARG A 225 -6.19 44.46 18.93
N ASP A 226 -6.34 45.12 17.79
CA ASP A 226 -5.27 45.84 17.09
C ASP A 226 -5.38 47.35 17.28
N VAL A 227 -4.24 48.03 17.20
CA VAL A 227 -4.14 49.49 17.22
C VAL A 227 -3.56 49.95 15.89
N LEU A 228 -4.27 50.84 15.21
CA LEU A 228 -3.86 51.44 13.94
C LEU A 228 -3.37 52.87 14.17
N LEU A 229 -2.30 53.24 13.47
CA LEU A 229 -1.72 54.58 13.45
C LEU A 229 -1.96 55.19 12.08
N ALA A 230 -2.61 56.34 12.03
CA ALA A 230 -3.02 57.01 10.80
C ALA A 230 -2.78 58.51 10.94
N PHE A 231 -2.34 59.17 9.87
CA PHE A 231 -2.25 60.63 9.89
C PHE A 231 -3.65 61.23 9.75
N GLN A 232 -3.92 62.31 10.48
CA GLN A 232 -5.27 62.90 10.60
C GLN A 232 -5.93 63.22 9.24
N LYS A 233 -5.12 63.54 8.22
CA LYS A 233 -5.55 63.81 6.83
C LYS A 233 -5.95 62.56 6.04
N ASP A 234 -5.50 61.37 6.43
CA ASP A 234 -5.62 60.11 5.68
C ASP A 234 -6.67 59.14 6.27
N VAL A 235 -7.16 59.40 7.50
CA VAL A 235 -8.19 58.59 8.18
C VAL A 235 -9.48 58.48 7.37
N GLY A 236 -9.88 59.56 6.68
CA GLY A 236 -11.09 59.58 5.85
C GLY A 236 -11.00 58.70 4.60
N PHE A 237 -9.82 58.61 3.98
CA PHE A 237 -9.55 57.81 2.78
C PHE A 237 -9.52 56.30 3.11
N VAL A 238 -8.94 55.93 4.25
CA VAL A 238 -8.84 54.52 4.66
C VAL A 238 -10.17 53.96 5.18
N LEU A 239 -11.02 54.80 5.79
CA LEU A 239 -12.38 54.39 6.14
C LEU A 239 -13.25 54.12 4.90
N SER A 240 -13.05 54.80 3.77
CA SER A 240 -13.73 54.44 2.52
C SER A 240 -13.21 53.14 1.92
N GLU A 241 -11.89 52.93 1.92
CA GLU A 241 -11.26 51.74 1.31
C GLU A 241 -11.56 50.43 2.07
N ALA A 242 -11.60 50.48 3.41
CA ALA A 242 -11.97 49.33 4.24
C ALA A 242 -13.50 49.05 4.26
N SER A 243 -14.32 50.09 4.10
CA SER A 243 -15.78 49.94 3.89
C SER A 243 -16.07 49.22 2.57
N ASP A 244 -15.31 49.52 1.52
CA ASP A 244 -15.51 48.94 0.20
C ASP A 244 -15.24 47.42 0.20
N TYR A 245 -14.15 46.92 0.78
CA TYR A 245 -13.85 45.46 0.78
C TYR A 245 -14.88 44.59 1.52
N TYR A 246 -15.35 45.01 2.71
CA TYR A 246 -16.41 44.29 3.42
C TYR A 246 -17.76 44.43 2.72
N SER A 247 -18.03 45.58 2.10
CA SER A 247 -19.23 45.77 1.29
C SER A 247 -19.22 44.89 0.04
N GLU A 248 -18.08 44.74 -0.63
CA GLU A 248 -17.90 43.90 -1.82
C GLU A 248 -18.10 42.42 -1.49
N ALA A 249 -17.51 41.91 -0.42
CA ALA A 249 -17.74 40.53 0.02
C ALA A 249 -19.22 40.26 0.35
N ILE A 250 -19.90 41.23 0.98
CA ILE A 250 -21.35 41.16 1.24
C ILE A 250 -22.16 41.24 -0.06
N ILE A 251 -21.76 42.08 -1.01
CA ILE A 251 -22.41 42.22 -2.34
C ILE A 251 -22.24 40.92 -3.13
N LEU A 252 -21.05 40.33 -3.15
CA LEU A 252 -20.79 39.03 -3.76
C LEU A 252 -21.61 37.93 -3.10
N GLY A 253 -21.68 37.90 -1.77
CA GLY A 253 -22.54 36.97 -1.04
C GLY A 253 -24.03 37.14 -1.37
N LYS A 254 -24.52 38.38 -1.50
CA LYS A 254 -25.89 38.69 -1.92
C LYS A 254 -26.14 38.28 -3.37
N ALA A 255 -25.23 38.59 -4.29
CA ALA A 255 -25.32 38.21 -5.69
C ALA A 255 -25.37 36.69 -5.84
N ALA A 256 -24.48 35.96 -5.16
CA ALA A 256 -24.48 34.50 -5.12
C ALA A 256 -25.81 33.94 -4.58
N ASN A 257 -26.36 34.51 -3.50
CA ASN A 257 -27.65 34.09 -2.95
C ASN A 257 -28.83 34.35 -3.89
N ILE A 258 -28.84 35.48 -4.60
CA ILE A 258 -29.85 35.79 -5.62
C ILE A 258 -29.77 34.77 -6.75
N LEU A 259 -28.58 34.58 -7.33
CA LEU A 259 -28.37 33.62 -8.42
C LEU A 259 -28.78 32.21 -7.99
N ARG A 260 -28.33 31.74 -6.82
CA ARG A 260 -28.73 30.43 -6.28
C ARG A 260 -30.24 30.28 -6.13
N ARG A 261 -30.94 31.32 -5.68
CA ARG A 261 -32.41 31.30 -5.56
C ARG A 261 -33.07 31.12 -6.93
N HIS A 262 -32.69 31.95 -7.90
CA HIS A 262 -33.21 31.84 -9.27
C HIS A 262 -32.89 30.49 -9.91
N MET A 263 -31.69 29.94 -9.67
CA MET A 263 -31.28 28.62 -10.15
C MET A 263 -32.11 27.48 -9.54
N LEU A 264 -32.46 27.55 -8.25
CA LEU A 264 -33.21 26.50 -7.55
C LEU A 264 -34.72 26.57 -7.75
N ASP A 265 -35.24 27.76 -8.08
CA ASP A 265 -36.64 27.99 -8.41
C ASP A 265 -36.94 27.75 -9.90
N HIS A 266 -35.91 27.82 -10.76
CA HIS A 266 -36.05 27.53 -12.19
C HIS A 266 -36.48 26.08 -12.41
N LYS A 267 -37.57 25.90 -13.16
CA LYS A 267 -38.09 24.59 -13.56
C LYS A 267 -37.88 24.42 -15.05
N SER A 268 -37.07 23.45 -15.43
CA SER A 268 -36.94 22.99 -16.81
C SER A 268 -37.74 21.71 -16.97
N THR A 269 -38.69 21.71 -17.89
CA THR A 269 -39.49 20.53 -18.24
C THR A 269 -38.94 19.93 -19.52
N PHE A 270 -38.59 18.64 -19.48
CA PHE A 270 -38.28 17.87 -20.68
C PHE A 270 -39.53 17.08 -21.08
N ASP A 271 -40.04 17.33 -22.29
CA ASP A 271 -41.26 16.72 -22.83
C ASP A 271 -40.98 15.46 -23.68
N GLY A 272 -39.73 14.96 -23.65
CA GLY A 272 -39.29 13.83 -24.47
C GLY A 272 -38.69 14.22 -25.82
N THR A 273 -38.68 15.51 -26.18
CA THR A 273 -38.11 16.02 -27.44
C THR A 273 -37.18 17.20 -27.21
N PHE A 274 -36.18 17.35 -28.08
CA PHE A 274 -35.26 18.48 -28.05
C PHE A 274 -35.71 19.54 -29.06
N HIS A 275 -36.46 20.54 -28.58
CA HIS A 275 -36.80 21.72 -29.39
C HIS A 275 -35.60 22.64 -29.56
N GLU A 276 -35.56 23.47 -30.61
CA GLU A 276 -34.43 24.38 -30.89
C GLU A 276 -34.07 25.31 -29.71
N LEU A 277 -35.05 25.65 -28.87
CA LEU A 277 -34.87 26.55 -27.72
C LEU A 277 -34.69 25.82 -26.37
N CYS A 278 -34.62 24.47 -26.36
CA CYS A 278 -34.55 23.71 -25.11
C CYS A 278 -33.29 24.04 -24.29
N ILE A 279 -32.20 24.38 -24.98
CA ILE A 279 -30.90 24.76 -24.40
C ILE A 279 -31.00 26.11 -23.69
N GLU A 280 -31.69 27.08 -24.29
CA GLU A 280 -31.88 28.42 -23.75
C GLU A 280 -32.87 28.44 -22.58
N GLN A 281 -33.88 27.57 -22.62
CA GLN A 281 -34.89 27.42 -21.55
C GLN A 281 -34.38 26.57 -20.36
N ALA A 282 -33.22 25.92 -20.48
CA ALA A 282 -32.66 25.07 -19.42
C ALA A 282 -32.08 25.86 -18.23
N ILE A 283 -31.94 27.18 -18.35
CA ILE A 283 -31.31 28.05 -17.35
C ILE A 283 -32.16 29.29 -17.06
N PRO A 284 -32.08 29.87 -15.85
CA PRO A 284 -32.72 31.15 -15.60
C PRO A 284 -32.00 32.29 -16.32
N LEU A 285 -32.76 33.22 -16.91
CA LEU A 285 -32.21 34.38 -17.63
C LEU A 285 -31.25 35.22 -16.76
N THR A 286 -31.52 35.32 -15.46
CA THR A 286 -30.67 36.04 -14.50
C THR A 286 -29.26 35.45 -14.40
N LEU A 287 -29.12 34.12 -14.53
CA LEU A 287 -27.81 33.46 -14.53
C LEU A 287 -27.07 33.73 -15.85
N LEU A 288 -27.78 33.65 -16.98
CA LEU A 288 -27.20 33.95 -18.29
C LEU A 288 -26.70 35.39 -18.36
N GLN A 289 -27.50 36.35 -17.88
CA GLN A 289 -27.12 37.75 -17.80
C GLN A 289 -25.91 37.96 -16.91
N PHE A 290 -25.83 37.27 -15.76
CA PHE A 290 -24.67 37.39 -14.88
C PHE A 290 -23.39 36.87 -15.52
N VAL A 291 -23.45 35.74 -16.22
CA VAL A 291 -22.31 35.20 -16.97
C VAL A 291 -21.88 36.16 -18.08
N ALA A 292 -22.83 36.69 -18.86
CA ALA A 292 -22.55 37.69 -19.90
C ALA A 292 -21.93 38.98 -19.33
N MET A 293 -22.34 39.40 -18.13
CA MET A 293 -21.72 40.55 -17.44
C MET A 293 -20.28 40.24 -17.00
N LEU A 294 -19.97 38.99 -16.65
CA LEU A 294 -18.61 38.56 -16.30
C LEU A 294 -17.71 38.47 -17.54
N GLU A 295 -18.20 37.92 -18.65
CA GLU A 295 -17.40 37.69 -19.85
C GLU A 295 -17.21 38.98 -20.67
N HIS A 296 -18.22 39.85 -20.72
CA HIS A 296 -18.25 41.00 -21.63
C HIS A 296 -18.31 42.36 -20.93
N GLY A 297 -18.54 42.40 -19.62
CA GLY A 297 -18.66 43.63 -18.82
C GLY A 297 -20.11 44.01 -18.52
N ALA A 298 -20.33 44.66 -17.37
CA ALA A 298 -21.68 44.96 -16.86
C ALA A 298 -22.35 46.21 -17.48
N ASP A 299 -21.65 46.94 -18.35
CA ASP A 299 -22.18 48.17 -18.94
C ASP A 299 -23.08 47.89 -20.16
N ILE A 300 -24.04 48.80 -20.40
CA ILE A 300 -25.04 48.64 -21.45
C ILE A 300 -24.43 48.63 -22.87
N LYS A 301 -23.29 49.29 -23.11
CA LYS A 301 -22.68 49.32 -24.45
C LYS A 301 -22.04 47.96 -24.77
N SER A 302 -21.37 47.36 -23.79
CA SER A 302 -20.80 46.02 -23.93
C SER A 302 -21.90 44.97 -24.13
N GLN A 303 -22.98 45.03 -23.33
CA GLN A 303 -24.11 44.11 -23.49
C GLN A 303 -24.84 44.26 -24.83
N LEU A 304 -24.99 45.47 -25.37
CA LEU A 304 -25.55 45.71 -26.71
C LEU A 304 -24.65 45.21 -27.84
N ARG A 305 -23.33 45.24 -27.66
CA ARG A 305 -22.36 44.85 -28.67
C ARG A 305 -22.22 43.34 -28.79
N PHE A 306 -22.14 42.63 -27.67
CA PHE A 306 -21.85 41.21 -27.64
C PHE A 306 -23.10 40.34 -27.47
N GLY A 307 -24.13 40.85 -26.77
CA GLY A 307 -25.29 40.06 -26.40
C GLY A 307 -24.93 38.82 -25.55
N ALA A 308 -25.88 37.91 -25.37
CA ALA A 308 -25.58 36.60 -24.80
C ALA A 308 -25.00 35.68 -25.90
N SER A 309 -23.77 35.23 -25.72
CA SER A 309 -23.09 34.32 -26.64
C SER A 309 -23.45 32.85 -26.35
N LYS A 310 -23.08 31.95 -27.27
CA LYS A 310 -23.18 30.50 -27.04
C LYS A 310 -22.25 30.03 -25.91
N THR A 311 -21.14 30.74 -25.68
CA THR A 311 -20.19 30.46 -24.59
C THR A 311 -20.82 30.77 -23.24
N ASP A 312 -21.45 31.94 -23.12
CA ASP A 312 -22.18 32.35 -21.92
C ASP A 312 -23.26 31.33 -21.56
N LEU A 313 -23.99 30.86 -22.58
CA LEU A 313 -25.03 29.85 -22.43
C LEU A 313 -24.47 28.53 -21.88
N ALA A 314 -23.35 28.05 -22.41
CA ALA A 314 -22.70 26.83 -21.94
C ALA A 314 -22.18 26.96 -20.50
N ILE A 315 -21.57 28.09 -20.15
CA ILE A 315 -21.08 28.35 -18.78
C ILE A 315 -22.24 28.42 -17.78
N ALA A 316 -23.31 29.14 -18.13
CA ALA A 316 -24.49 29.24 -17.30
C ALA A 316 -25.16 27.87 -17.10
N GLN A 317 -25.21 27.03 -18.13
CA GLN A 317 -25.68 25.65 -18.02
C GLN A 317 -24.82 24.84 -17.05
N LEU A 318 -23.49 24.88 -17.19
CA LEU A 318 -22.59 24.18 -16.29
C LEU A 318 -22.81 24.60 -14.84
N LEU A 319 -22.98 25.90 -14.57
CA LEU A 319 -23.29 26.41 -13.23
C LEU A 319 -24.66 25.92 -12.73
N GLN A 320 -25.69 25.91 -13.57
CA GLN A 320 -27.03 25.40 -13.24
C GLN A 320 -26.99 23.93 -12.84
N TYR A 321 -26.32 23.08 -13.62
CA TYR A 321 -26.27 21.63 -13.40
C TYR A 321 -25.35 21.22 -12.24
N ASN A 322 -24.25 21.95 -12.01
CA ASN A 322 -23.29 21.65 -10.94
C ASN A 322 -23.61 22.36 -9.62
N CYS A 323 -24.76 23.03 -9.49
CA CYS A 323 -25.18 23.61 -8.22
C CYS A 323 -25.32 22.49 -7.17
N TYR A 324 -24.47 22.51 -6.13
CA TYR A 324 -24.40 21.45 -5.11
C TYR A 324 -25.77 21.08 -4.50
N ALA A 325 -26.63 22.07 -4.25
CA ALA A 325 -27.97 21.82 -3.72
C ALA A 325 -28.86 21.06 -4.70
N ARG A 326 -28.71 21.31 -6.01
CA ARG A 326 -29.42 20.59 -7.07
C ARG A 326 -28.89 19.16 -7.23
N VAL A 327 -27.56 18.97 -7.14
CA VAL A 327 -26.94 17.63 -7.17
C VAL A 327 -27.41 16.79 -5.97
N LEU A 328 -27.44 17.38 -4.76
CA LEU A 328 -27.98 16.72 -3.57
C LEU A 328 -29.47 16.38 -3.71
N GLU A 329 -30.27 17.30 -4.26
CA GLU A 329 -31.69 17.07 -4.52
C GLU A 329 -31.90 15.90 -5.50
N ILE A 330 -31.18 15.88 -6.62
CA ILE A 330 -31.26 14.80 -7.61
C ILE A 330 -30.81 13.46 -7.01
N SER A 331 -29.71 13.47 -6.25
CA SER A 331 -29.21 12.27 -5.55
C SER A 331 -30.23 11.75 -4.53
N ALA A 332 -30.84 12.66 -3.75
CA ALA A 332 -31.88 12.32 -2.79
C ALA A 332 -33.15 11.78 -3.47
N GLN A 333 -33.57 12.37 -4.58
CA GLN A 333 -34.70 11.90 -5.38
C GLN A 333 -34.44 10.53 -6.01
N LEU A 334 -33.22 10.28 -6.50
CA LEU A 334 -32.85 8.97 -7.04
C LEU A 334 -32.84 7.90 -5.95
N GLY A 335 -32.29 8.23 -4.78
CA GLY A 335 -32.32 7.36 -3.60
C GLY A 335 -33.75 7.05 -3.16
N ASP A 336 -34.61 8.07 -3.08
CA ASP A 336 -36.02 7.93 -2.71
C ASP A 336 -36.82 7.04 -3.69
N ALA A 337 -36.66 7.28 -4.99
CA ALA A 337 -37.28 6.44 -6.02
C ALA A 337 -36.79 4.99 -5.95
N THR A 338 -35.49 4.79 -5.68
CA THR A 338 -34.89 3.46 -5.56
C THR A 338 -35.40 2.71 -4.32
N VAL A 339 -35.45 3.36 -3.16
CA VAL A 339 -35.98 2.76 -1.93
C VAL A 339 -37.47 2.48 -2.06
N SER A 340 -38.24 3.39 -2.65
CA SER A 340 -39.66 3.18 -2.94
C SER A 340 -39.89 1.94 -3.81
N LYS A 341 -39.04 1.75 -4.84
CA LYS A 341 -39.05 0.55 -5.68
C LYS A 341 -38.76 -0.72 -4.86
N TYR A 342 -37.79 -0.69 -3.95
CA TYR A 342 -37.49 -1.84 -3.08
C TYR A 342 -38.66 -2.21 -2.16
N VAL A 343 -39.39 -1.20 -1.66
CA VAL A 343 -40.59 -1.42 -0.85
C VAL A 343 -41.74 -1.97 -1.70
N GLU A 344 -41.94 -1.46 -2.92
CA GLU A 344 -42.95 -1.94 -3.87
C GLU A 344 -42.69 -3.40 -4.29
N ASP A 345 -41.44 -3.72 -4.63
CA ASP A 345 -41.05 -5.06 -5.06
C ASP A 345 -40.93 -6.05 -3.88
N GLY A 346 -40.86 -5.55 -2.64
CA GLY A 346 -40.64 -6.35 -1.43
C GLY A 346 -39.24 -6.94 -1.31
N VAL A 347 -38.31 -6.56 -2.18
CA VAL A 347 -36.93 -7.05 -2.24
C VAL A 347 -35.96 -5.90 -2.56
N VAL A 348 -34.81 -5.87 -1.89
CA VAL A 348 -33.73 -4.91 -2.21
C VAL A 348 -32.95 -5.44 -3.40
N CYS A 349 -33.45 -5.14 -4.60
CA CYS A 349 -32.88 -5.59 -5.86
C CYS A 349 -32.59 -4.38 -6.77
N PRO A 350 -31.32 -4.07 -7.09
CA PRO A 350 -30.98 -2.93 -7.94
C PRO A 350 -31.73 -2.92 -9.28
N PRO A 351 -32.26 -1.77 -9.73
CA PRO A 351 -33.14 -1.68 -10.91
C PRO A 351 -32.42 -1.93 -12.24
N VAL A 352 -31.08 -1.91 -12.25
CA VAL A 352 -30.26 -2.24 -13.43
C VAL A 352 -30.31 -3.74 -13.77
N LEU A 353 -30.66 -4.59 -12.80
CA LEU A 353 -30.80 -6.03 -13.00
C LEU A 353 -32.09 -6.34 -13.75
N ARG A 354 -32.08 -7.44 -14.50
CA ARG A 354 -33.15 -7.87 -15.40
C ARG A 354 -33.73 -9.21 -15.00
N LYS A 355 -35.03 -9.41 -15.25
CA LYS A 355 -35.69 -10.69 -15.03
C LYS A 355 -35.34 -11.70 -16.12
N GLY A 356 -35.42 -12.99 -15.79
CA GLY A 356 -35.17 -14.10 -16.70
C GLY A 356 -33.70 -14.46 -16.92
N LEU A 357 -32.75 -13.68 -16.40
CA LEU A 357 -31.33 -13.94 -16.59
C LEU A 357 -30.72 -14.79 -15.47
N PHE A 358 -29.80 -15.69 -15.87
CA PHE A 358 -28.97 -16.42 -14.92
C PHE A 358 -28.13 -15.47 -14.08
N THR A 359 -28.30 -15.55 -12.77
CA THR A 359 -27.79 -14.58 -11.80
C THR A 359 -26.83 -15.24 -10.82
N THR A 360 -25.64 -14.67 -10.66
CA THR A 360 -24.62 -15.11 -9.71
C THR A 360 -24.24 -13.96 -8.80
N SER A 361 -23.61 -14.23 -7.66
CA SER A 361 -23.22 -13.18 -6.71
C SER A 361 -21.83 -13.41 -6.14
N ALA A 362 -21.23 -12.36 -5.60
CA ALA A 362 -20.01 -12.44 -4.82
C ALA A 362 -20.12 -11.59 -3.56
N MET A 363 -19.49 -12.04 -2.49
CA MET A 363 -19.45 -11.33 -1.21
C MET A 363 -18.01 -11.15 -0.76
N ASP A 364 -17.70 -9.95 -0.27
CA ASP A 364 -16.37 -9.61 0.25
C ASP A 364 -16.48 -8.54 1.36
N ASN A 365 -15.45 -8.45 2.20
CA ASN A 365 -15.29 -7.33 3.11
C ASN A 365 -15.00 -6.06 2.30
N ILE A 366 -15.51 -4.93 2.78
CA ILE A 366 -15.14 -3.62 2.27
C ILE A 366 -14.57 -2.78 3.41
N ASP A 367 -13.29 -2.50 3.31
CA ASP A 367 -12.56 -1.66 4.24
C ASP A 367 -12.22 -0.34 3.58
N HIS A 368 -12.79 0.76 4.09
CA HIS A 368 -12.36 2.10 3.72
C HIS A 368 -11.50 2.66 4.84
N ASN A 369 -10.18 2.65 4.61
CA ASN A 369 -9.20 3.34 5.44
C ASN A 369 -8.84 4.66 4.78
N PRO A 370 -9.52 5.77 5.14
CA PRO A 370 -9.20 7.07 4.57
C PRO A 370 -7.76 7.45 4.89
N THR A 371 -7.01 7.84 3.86
CA THR A 371 -5.59 8.25 3.97
C THR A 371 -5.41 9.70 4.44
N ALA A 372 -6.51 10.43 4.64
CA ALA A 372 -6.48 11.82 5.09
C ALA A 372 -6.21 11.92 6.60
N THR A 373 -5.30 12.81 6.99
CA THR A 373 -4.94 13.12 8.38
C THR A 373 -6.10 13.70 9.22
N THR A 374 -7.19 14.11 8.57
CA THR A 374 -8.43 14.62 9.20
C THR A 374 -9.53 13.57 9.33
N ALA A 375 -9.31 12.35 8.82
CA ALA A 375 -10.33 11.33 8.85
C ALA A 375 -10.47 10.72 10.25
N THR A 376 -11.70 10.72 10.78
CA THR A 376 -11.99 10.33 12.16
C THR A 376 -12.41 8.87 12.31
N THR A 377 -12.73 8.17 11.22
CA THR A 377 -13.26 6.80 11.26
C THR A 377 -12.88 5.99 10.01
N SER A 378 -12.48 4.73 10.18
CA SER A 378 -12.47 3.72 9.13
C SER A 378 -13.87 3.09 8.98
N PHE A 379 -14.28 2.77 7.76
CA PHE A 379 -15.49 1.98 7.52
C PHE A 379 -15.08 0.52 7.32
N HIS A 380 -15.71 -0.38 8.08
CA HIS A 380 -15.56 -1.82 7.94
C HIS A 380 -16.95 -2.41 7.73
N GLY A 381 -17.26 -2.84 6.51
CA GLY A 381 -18.57 -3.38 6.18
C GLY A 381 -18.50 -4.57 5.25
N THR A 382 -19.66 -4.99 4.77
CA THR A 382 -19.82 -6.08 3.81
C THR A 382 -20.35 -5.54 2.49
N SER A 383 -19.71 -5.96 1.40
CA SER A 383 -20.14 -5.67 0.04
C SER A 383 -20.65 -6.94 -0.64
N VAL A 384 -21.72 -6.81 -1.43
CA VAL A 384 -22.28 -7.91 -2.21
C VAL A 384 -22.50 -7.44 -3.64
N SER A 385 -21.82 -8.10 -4.58
CA SER A 385 -21.99 -7.87 -6.01
C SER A 385 -22.93 -8.92 -6.60
N VAL A 386 -23.79 -8.51 -7.52
CA VAL A 386 -24.67 -9.38 -8.30
C VAL A 386 -24.32 -9.23 -9.78
N PHE A 387 -24.20 -10.37 -10.46
CA PHE A 387 -23.81 -10.47 -11.87
C PHE A 387 -24.86 -11.27 -12.63
N GLN A 388 -25.25 -10.79 -13.80
CA GLN A 388 -26.15 -11.50 -14.70
C GLN A 388 -25.47 -11.77 -16.03
N HIS A 389 -25.77 -12.94 -16.60
CA HIS A 389 -25.07 -13.48 -17.77
C HIS A 389 -26.03 -13.55 -18.96
N PRO A 390 -26.22 -12.46 -19.71
CA PRO A 390 -27.06 -12.46 -20.90
C PRO A 390 -26.43 -13.29 -22.02
N THR A 391 -27.26 -13.70 -22.96
CA THR A 391 -26.86 -14.38 -24.20
C THR A 391 -27.28 -13.54 -25.41
N LYS A 392 -27.03 -14.04 -26.63
CA LYS A 392 -27.53 -13.36 -27.83
C LYS A 392 -29.03 -13.55 -27.97
N GLU A 393 -29.52 -14.70 -27.56
CA GLU A 393 -30.90 -15.14 -27.66
C GLU A 393 -31.76 -14.58 -26.52
N ASP A 394 -31.17 -14.36 -25.34
CA ASP A 394 -31.84 -13.85 -24.15
C ASP A 394 -31.08 -12.70 -23.49
N LYS A 395 -31.70 -11.51 -23.54
CA LYS A 395 -31.19 -10.26 -22.94
C LYS A 395 -31.86 -9.92 -21.61
N GLY A 396 -32.81 -10.74 -21.15
CA GLY A 396 -33.65 -10.49 -19.99
C GLY A 396 -34.66 -9.37 -20.18
N GLU A 397 -35.58 -9.27 -19.23
CA GLU A 397 -36.61 -8.23 -19.17
C GLU A 397 -36.25 -7.16 -18.14
N GLU A 398 -36.42 -5.88 -18.47
CA GLU A 398 -36.13 -4.80 -17.53
C GLU A 398 -37.13 -4.76 -16.36
N CYS A 399 -36.65 -4.54 -15.13
CA CYS A 399 -37.48 -4.53 -13.91
C CYS A 399 -38.42 -3.30 -13.78
N GLY A 400 -38.51 -2.46 -14.82
CA GLY A 400 -39.31 -1.23 -14.87
C GLY A 400 -38.51 0.03 -14.50
N GLN A 401 -38.96 1.18 -15.02
CA GLN A 401 -38.32 2.47 -14.78
C GLN A 401 -38.57 2.98 -13.36
N LEU A 402 -37.58 3.67 -12.80
CA LEU A 402 -37.75 4.41 -11.55
C LEU A 402 -38.76 5.54 -11.74
N LYS A 403 -39.78 5.58 -10.89
CA LYS A 403 -40.77 6.65 -10.86
C LYS A 403 -40.30 7.74 -9.91
N PHE A 404 -40.08 8.94 -10.43
CA PHE A 404 -39.72 10.10 -9.61
C PHE A 404 -40.98 10.78 -9.08
N GLY A 405 -41.02 11.05 -7.77
CA GLY A 405 -42.11 11.80 -7.15
C GLY A 405 -42.09 13.28 -7.53
N GLU A 406 -43.26 13.93 -7.51
CA GLU A 406 -43.38 15.38 -7.78
C GLU A 406 -42.81 16.27 -6.66
N LYS A 407 -42.55 15.69 -5.48
CA LYS A 407 -42.07 16.42 -4.30
C LYS A 407 -40.54 16.50 -4.26
N LYS A 408 -40.02 17.66 -3.86
CA LYS A 408 -38.58 17.85 -3.62
C LYS A 408 -38.15 17.04 -2.39
N VAL A 409 -37.25 16.08 -2.59
CA VAL A 409 -36.67 15.27 -1.51
C VAL A 409 -35.34 15.88 -1.10
N LYS A 410 -35.13 16.10 0.20
CA LYS A 410 -33.91 16.71 0.74
C LYS A 410 -32.94 15.69 1.35
N THR A 411 -33.42 14.49 1.64
CA THR A 411 -32.66 13.43 2.32
C THR A 411 -33.04 12.09 1.74
N VAL A 412 -32.04 11.23 1.50
CA VAL A 412 -32.27 9.85 1.06
C VAL A 412 -32.99 9.09 2.19
N PRO A 413 -34.11 8.40 1.92
CA PRO A 413 -34.78 7.58 2.92
C PRO A 413 -33.94 6.37 3.33
N GLU A 414 -34.22 5.84 4.52
CA GLU A 414 -33.54 4.65 5.02
C GLU A 414 -33.94 3.40 4.23
N LEU A 415 -33.01 2.45 4.12
CA LEU A 415 -33.28 1.16 3.51
C LEU A 415 -34.24 0.34 4.38
N PRO A 416 -35.02 -0.58 3.79
CA PRO A 416 -35.93 -1.42 4.55
C PRO A 416 -35.23 -2.21 5.66
N ASP A 417 -35.85 -2.26 6.86
CA ASP A 417 -35.34 -3.02 8.02
C ASP A 417 -35.09 -4.51 7.69
N SER A 418 -35.87 -5.08 6.77
CA SER A 418 -35.70 -6.45 6.30
C SER A 418 -34.34 -6.72 5.62
N PHE A 419 -33.67 -5.65 5.18
CA PHE A 419 -32.34 -5.70 4.58
C PHE A 419 -31.25 -5.25 5.54
N THR A 420 -31.47 -4.19 6.33
CA THR A 420 -30.44 -3.62 7.21
C THR A 420 -30.29 -4.37 8.53
N ASN A 421 -31.35 -5.01 9.04
CA ASN A 421 -31.33 -5.67 10.34
C ASN A 421 -30.81 -7.12 10.24
N VAL A 422 -29.51 -7.30 10.49
CA VAL A 422 -28.86 -8.62 10.54
C VAL A 422 -29.25 -9.35 11.82
N ARG A 423 -30.06 -10.40 11.69
CA ARG A 423 -30.50 -11.19 12.85
C ARG A 423 -29.34 -12.02 13.42
N PRO A 424 -29.17 -12.08 14.76
CA PRO A 424 -28.16 -12.93 15.38
C PRO A 424 -28.29 -14.39 14.93
N ALA A 425 -27.17 -14.98 14.53
CA ALA A 425 -27.08 -16.40 14.21
C ALA A 425 -25.78 -16.96 14.77
N PHE A 426 -25.85 -18.20 15.27
CA PHE A 426 -24.73 -18.88 15.89
C PHE A 426 -24.82 -20.38 15.61
N PHE A 427 -23.66 -21.02 15.50
CA PHE A 427 -23.59 -22.45 15.30
C PHE A 427 -23.99 -23.19 16.58
N THR A 428 -25.00 -24.04 16.47
CA THR A 428 -25.46 -24.90 17.58
C THR A 428 -24.67 -26.20 17.67
N LYS A 429 -24.00 -26.60 16.58
CA LYS A 429 -23.13 -27.78 16.51
C LYS A 429 -21.69 -27.34 16.23
N LYS A 430 -20.70 -28.02 16.83
CA LYS A 430 -19.30 -27.77 16.49
C LYS A 430 -18.94 -28.59 15.25
N LYS A 431 -18.48 -27.92 14.19
CA LYS A 431 -17.92 -28.53 12.96
C LYS A 431 -18.85 -29.58 12.31
N PRO A 432 -19.94 -29.17 11.67
CA PRO A 432 -20.80 -30.10 10.94
C PRO A 432 -20.00 -30.79 9.83
N SER A 433 -20.20 -32.09 9.68
CA SER A 433 -19.54 -32.89 8.63
C SER A 433 -20.17 -32.61 7.27
N PRO A 434 -19.37 -32.60 6.19
CA PRO A 434 -19.92 -32.51 4.84
C PRO A 434 -20.83 -33.71 4.54
N PRO A 435 -21.85 -33.55 3.66
CA PRO A 435 -22.66 -34.66 3.18
C PRO A 435 -21.79 -35.72 2.49
N GLN A 436 -22.16 -36.98 2.59
CA GLN A 436 -21.49 -38.04 1.83
C GLN A 436 -21.81 -37.88 0.33
N SER A 437 -20.78 -37.75 -0.50
CA SER A 437 -20.91 -37.68 -1.95
C SER A 437 -20.65 -39.06 -2.57
N GLY A 438 -21.56 -39.53 -3.42
CA GLY A 438 -21.42 -40.76 -4.21
C GLY A 438 -20.75 -40.56 -5.58
N VAL A 439 -20.17 -39.39 -5.83
CA VAL A 439 -19.61 -39.04 -7.14
C VAL A 439 -18.19 -39.60 -7.26
N THR A 440 -17.98 -40.50 -8.22
CA THR A 440 -16.65 -40.93 -8.65
C THR A 440 -15.92 -39.78 -9.33
N HIS A 441 -14.69 -39.49 -8.90
CA HIS A 441 -13.87 -38.47 -9.52
C HIS A 441 -13.66 -38.78 -11.02
N PRO A 442 -13.78 -37.79 -11.91
CA PRO A 442 -13.40 -37.98 -13.31
C PRO A 442 -11.91 -38.35 -13.37
N ASP A 443 -11.58 -39.24 -14.29
CA ASP A 443 -10.21 -39.72 -14.51
C ASP A 443 -9.28 -38.52 -14.83
N THR A 444 -8.26 -38.33 -13.99
CA THR A 444 -7.26 -37.25 -14.12
C THR A 444 -6.31 -37.46 -15.30
N SER A 445 -6.40 -38.59 -16.01
CA SER A 445 -5.66 -38.85 -17.25
C SER A 445 -5.94 -37.84 -18.38
N LEU A 446 -7.02 -37.05 -18.29
CA LEU A 446 -7.47 -36.05 -19.28
C LEU A 446 -6.73 -34.71 -19.26
N LEU A 447 -5.70 -34.51 -18.41
CA LEU A 447 -4.94 -33.24 -18.37
C LEU A 447 -3.93 -33.09 -19.53
N ARG A 448 -3.37 -34.20 -20.06
CA ARG A 448 -2.34 -34.16 -21.10
C ARG A 448 -2.80 -33.48 -22.42
N PRO A 449 -4.03 -33.72 -22.95
CA PRO A 449 -4.52 -33.04 -24.14
C PRO A 449 -4.68 -31.52 -24.01
N GLN A 450 -4.84 -31.00 -22.79
CA GLN A 450 -5.11 -29.57 -22.54
C GLN A 450 -3.86 -28.68 -22.66
N LEU A 451 -2.66 -29.26 -22.55
CA LEU A 451 -1.38 -28.52 -22.63
C LEU A 451 -0.90 -28.28 -24.07
N ALA A 452 -1.43 -29.00 -25.06
CA ALA A 452 -0.98 -28.90 -26.46
C ALA A 452 -1.03 -27.46 -27.00
N MET A 453 -2.10 -26.72 -26.66
CA MET A 453 -2.28 -25.32 -27.06
C MET A 453 -1.34 -24.35 -26.32
N GLU A 454 -0.87 -24.73 -25.13
CA GLU A 454 0.12 -23.94 -24.38
C GLU A 454 1.51 -24.10 -25.02
N TYR A 455 1.85 -25.30 -25.49
CA TYR A 455 3.04 -25.53 -26.30
C TYR A 455 2.95 -24.82 -27.67
N GLU A 456 1.79 -24.79 -28.32
CA GLU A 456 1.56 -24.00 -29.55
C GLU A 456 1.82 -22.50 -29.34
N TRP A 457 1.42 -21.95 -28.20
CA TRP A 457 1.75 -20.57 -27.84
C TRP A 457 3.26 -20.38 -27.67
N LEU A 458 3.92 -21.26 -26.90
CA LEU A 458 5.36 -21.20 -26.68
C LEU A 458 6.14 -21.28 -28.01
N GLU A 459 5.73 -22.18 -28.91
CA GLU A 459 6.20 -22.29 -30.29
C GLU A 459 6.11 -20.94 -31.03
N LYS A 460 4.92 -20.33 -31.05
CA LYS A 460 4.67 -19.04 -31.71
C LYS A 460 5.59 -17.93 -31.21
N VAL A 461 5.83 -17.87 -29.90
CA VAL A 461 6.73 -16.86 -29.27
C VAL A 461 8.21 -17.11 -29.60
N THR A 462 8.59 -18.35 -29.95
CA THR A 462 9.98 -18.69 -30.32
C THR A 462 10.37 -18.32 -31.75
N VAL A 463 9.40 -18.19 -32.66
CA VAL A 463 9.65 -18.19 -34.11
C VAL A 463 9.73 -16.78 -34.74
N THR A 464 9.32 -15.71 -34.06
CA THR A 464 9.10 -14.41 -34.72
C THR A 464 9.88 -13.22 -34.16
N ASP A 465 10.65 -12.54 -35.03
CA ASP A 465 11.19 -11.18 -34.87
C ASP A 465 10.20 -10.07 -35.34
N GLY A 466 8.89 -10.39 -35.45
CA GLY A 466 7.83 -9.50 -35.97
C GLY A 466 6.71 -9.18 -34.97
N PRO A 467 5.77 -8.27 -35.31
CA PRO A 467 4.69 -7.81 -34.43
C PRO A 467 3.58 -8.87 -34.36
N VAL A 468 3.78 -9.87 -33.51
CA VAL A 468 2.82 -10.94 -33.25
C VAL A 468 2.12 -10.67 -31.92
N ASP A 469 0.93 -11.24 -31.71
CA ASP A 469 0.29 -11.36 -30.39
C ASP A 469 1.18 -12.19 -29.43
N VAL A 470 2.24 -11.57 -28.88
CA VAL A 470 3.28 -12.25 -28.09
C VAL A 470 2.74 -12.69 -26.71
N THR A 471 1.76 -11.98 -26.18
CA THR A 471 1.22 -12.28 -24.85
C THR A 471 0.31 -13.50 -24.87
N TRP A 472 0.36 -14.30 -23.80
CA TRP A 472 -0.53 -15.45 -23.57
C TRP A 472 -2.00 -15.06 -23.77
N SER A 473 -2.42 -13.95 -23.19
CA SER A 473 -3.80 -13.45 -23.29
C SER A 473 -4.21 -13.10 -24.72
N ALA A 474 -3.34 -12.45 -25.49
CA ALA A 474 -3.64 -12.09 -26.87
C ALA A 474 -3.68 -13.32 -27.78
N HIS A 475 -2.73 -14.26 -27.61
CA HIS A 475 -2.75 -15.52 -28.34
C HIS A 475 -4.04 -16.30 -28.09
N HIS A 476 -4.49 -16.42 -26.84
CA HIS A 476 -5.73 -17.13 -26.54
C HIS A 476 -7.01 -16.35 -26.84
N ALA A 477 -6.98 -15.02 -26.83
CA ALA A 477 -8.08 -14.20 -27.32
C ALA A 477 -8.27 -14.34 -28.85
N SER A 478 -7.17 -14.55 -29.59
CA SER A 478 -7.23 -14.83 -31.03
C SER A 478 -7.81 -16.23 -31.34
N GLN A 479 -7.73 -17.15 -30.38
CA GLN A 479 -8.31 -18.49 -30.49
C GLN A 479 -9.79 -18.48 -30.09
N LYS A 480 -10.66 -19.10 -30.89
CA LYS A 480 -12.07 -19.31 -30.53
C LYS A 480 -12.20 -20.41 -29.47
N ARG A 481 -11.84 -20.11 -28.22
CA ARG A 481 -11.79 -21.07 -27.09
C ARG A 481 -13.14 -21.34 -26.43
N GLY A 482 -14.20 -20.60 -26.76
CA GLY A 482 -15.50 -20.77 -26.11
C GLY A 482 -16.69 -20.33 -26.93
N LYS A 483 -17.88 -20.58 -26.38
CA LYS A 483 -19.13 -20.00 -26.92
C LYS A 483 -19.04 -18.47 -26.83
N PRO A 484 -19.54 -17.73 -27.82
CA PRO A 484 -19.64 -16.28 -27.72
C PRO A 484 -20.43 -15.91 -26.47
N PHE A 485 -19.97 -14.90 -25.73
CA PHE A 485 -20.61 -14.38 -24.54
C PHE A 485 -20.97 -12.91 -24.75
N GLU A 486 -21.93 -12.43 -23.97
CA GLU A 486 -22.34 -11.03 -23.96
C GLU A 486 -21.83 -10.38 -22.66
N VAL A 487 -21.71 -9.05 -22.67
CA VAL A 487 -21.24 -8.32 -21.50
C VAL A 487 -22.18 -8.55 -20.33
N SER A 488 -21.65 -9.05 -19.21
CA SER A 488 -22.42 -9.28 -17.99
C SER A 488 -22.94 -7.98 -17.41
N ILE A 489 -24.19 -8.00 -16.93
CA ILE A 489 -24.76 -6.89 -16.16
C ILE A 489 -24.25 -7.04 -14.72
N THR A 490 -23.67 -5.98 -14.16
CA THR A 490 -23.10 -5.99 -12.82
C THR A 490 -23.73 -4.90 -11.96
N SER A 491 -24.07 -5.23 -10.72
CA SER A 491 -24.56 -4.25 -9.75
C SER A 491 -24.09 -4.59 -8.35
N LEU A 492 -23.88 -3.55 -7.53
CA LEU A 492 -23.58 -3.69 -6.11
C LEU A 492 -24.85 -3.49 -5.31
N LEU A 493 -25.10 -4.37 -4.33
CA LEU A 493 -26.15 -4.14 -3.34
C LEU A 493 -25.74 -3.00 -2.38
N PRO A 494 -26.70 -2.35 -1.71
CA PRO A 494 -26.37 -1.42 -0.64
C PRO A 494 -25.44 -2.06 0.40
N LEU A 495 -24.45 -1.30 0.86
CA LEU A 495 -23.44 -1.81 1.80
C LEU A 495 -24.09 -2.17 3.14
N LEU A 496 -23.71 -3.32 3.69
CA LEU A 496 -24.06 -3.69 5.06
C LEU A 496 -22.95 -3.20 6.00
N GLN A 497 -23.34 -2.67 7.16
CA GLN A 497 -22.39 -2.17 8.15
C GLN A 497 -21.75 -3.31 8.95
N ASP A 498 -22.38 -4.48 9.00
CA ASP A 498 -21.85 -5.66 9.68
C ASP A 498 -20.64 -6.25 8.95
N GLN A 499 -19.72 -6.84 9.72
CA GLN A 499 -18.50 -7.45 9.19
C GLN A 499 -18.80 -8.78 8.48
N ALA A 500 -18.10 -9.05 7.37
CA ALA A 500 -18.46 -10.16 6.47
C ALA A 500 -18.11 -11.55 7.01
N HIS A 501 -17.33 -11.65 8.09
CA HIS A 501 -16.90 -12.92 8.67
C HIS A 501 -17.83 -13.46 9.77
N SER A 502 -18.86 -12.71 10.16
CA SER A 502 -19.81 -13.16 11.18
C SER A 502 -20.80 -14.17 10.59
N VAL A 503 -21.18 -15.19 11.37
CA VAL A 503 -22.18 -16.19 10.96
C VAL A 503 -23.52 -15.52 10.62
N ALA A 504 -23.90 -14.50 11.39
CA ALA A 504 -25.11 -13.73 11.20
C ALA A 504 -25.11 -13.01 9.85
N THR A 505 -24.02 -12.30 9.53
CA THR A 505 -23.86 -11.57 8.27
C THR A 505 -23.87 -12.50 7.07
N VAL A 506 -23.08 -13.58 7.10
CA VAL A 506 -23.01 -14.55 5.99
C VAL A 506 -24.37 -15.19 5.74
N LYS A 507 -25.05 -15.65 6.80
CA LYS A 507 -26.39 -16.21 6.68
C LYS A 507 -27.39 -15.20 6.12
N HIS A 508 -27.35 -13.96 6.61
CA HIS A 508 -28.22 -12.87 6.13
C HIS A 508 -27.99 -12.57 4.64
N VAL A 509 -26.73 -12.46 4.20
CA VAL A 509 -26.40 -12.27 2.79
C VAL A 509 -26.90 -13.43 1.94
N MET A 510 -26.74 -14.67 2.38
CA MET A 510 -27.30 -15.84 1.70
C MET A 510 -28.83 -15.75 1.57
N ASP A 511 -29.53 -15.32 2.62
CA ASP A 511 -30.98 -15.09 2.59
C ASP A 511 -31.35 -13.99 1.56
N LYS A 512 -30.67 -12.85 1.57
CA LYS A 512 -30.91 -11.76 0.59
C LYS A 512 -30.64 -12.20 -0.85
N ILE A 513 -29.59 -12.99 -1.10
CA ILE A 513 -29.28 -13.54 -2.42
C ILE A 513 -30.39 -14.50 -2.88
N LYS A 514 -30.92 -15.35 -1.98
CA LYS A 514 -32.08 -16.21 -2.30
C LYS A 514 -33.29 -15.38 -2.72
N GLU A 515 -33.62 -14.33 -1.96
CA GLU A 515 -34.75 -13.42 -2.27
C GLU A 515 -34.57 -12.76 -3.64
N ILE A 516 -33.39 -12.21 -3.93
CA ILE A 516 -33.08 -11.54 -5.20
C ILE A 516 -33.14 -12.53 -6.38
N VAL A 517 -32.53 -13.71 -6.25
CA VAL A 517 -32.53 -14.72 -7.31
C VAL A 517 -33.94 -15.25 -7.56
N ALA A 518 -34.73 -15.48 -6.51
CA ALA A 518 -36.13 -15.89 -6.65
C ALA A 518 -36.99 -14.82 -7.34
N PHE A 519 -36.70 -13.52 -7.11
CA PHE A 519 -37.38 -12.41 -7.76
C PHE A 519 -36.98 -12.25 -9.23
N LEU A 520 -35.69 -12.35 -9.55
CA LEU A 520 -35.16 -12.11 -10.90
C LEU A 520 -35.33 -13.33 -11.81
N ASN A 521 -35.08 -14.53 -11.32
CA ASN A 521 -35.09 -15.76 -12.11
C ASN A 521 -35.68 -16.93 -11.30
N PRO A 522 -37.01 -17.00 -11.16
CA PRO A 522 -37.68 -18.04 -10.38
C PRO A 522 -37.23 -19.46 -10.77
N GLY A 523 -36.93 -20.29 -9.77
CA GLY A 523 -36.47 -21.67 -9.97
C GLY A 523 -34.95 -21.83 -10.14
N GLN A 524 -34.20 -20.74 -10.28
CA GLN A 524 -32.74 -20.81 -10.30
C GLN A 524 -32.19 -21.09 -8.89
N VAL A 525 -31.23 -22.02 -8.80
CA VAL A 525 -30.43 -22.21 -7.58
C VAL A 525 -29.48 -21.01 -7.42
N PRO A 526 -29.48 -20.33 -6.26
CA PRO A 526 -28.60 -19.19 -6.04
C PRO A 526 -27.13 -19.61 -5.91
N VAL A 527 -26.24 -18.75 -6.41
CA VAL A 527 -24.80 -18.98 -6.44
C VAL A 527 -24.08 -17.80 -5.80
N ILE A 528 -23.18 -18.07 -4.85
CA ILE A 528 -22.29 -17.06 -4.25
C ILE A 528 -20.82 -17.48 -4.40
N ALA A 529 -19.96 -16.56 -4.80
CA ALA A 529 -18.51 -16.69 -4.73
C ALA A 529 -17.95 -15.87 -3.56
N ALA A 530 -16.99 -16.42 -2.83
CA ALA A 530 -16.39 -15.73 -1.68
C ALA A 530 -14.92 -16.09 -1.49
N ASP A 531 -14.19 -15.24 -0.78
CA ASP A 531 -12.82 -15.49 -0.34
C ASP A 531 -12.72 -16.67 0.65
N GLN A 532 -11.51 -17.05 1.07
CA GLN A 532 -11.30 -18.25 1.87
C GLN A 532 -12.01 -18.20 3.24
N PRO A 533 -11.87 -17.12 4.04
CA PRO A 533 -12.58 -17.00 5.31
C PRO A 533 -14.11 -17.06 5.15
N ILE A 534 -14.68 -16.28 4.23
CA ILE A 534 -16.14 -16.20 4.05
C ILE A 534 -16.67 -17.51 3.47
N TYR A 535 -15.97 -18.11 2.50
CA TYR A 535 -16.32 -19.43 1.94
C TYR A 535 -16.44 -20.49 3.05
N ALA A 536 -15.47 -20.54 3.97
CA ALA A 536 -15.48 -21.50 5.06
C ALA A 536 -16.70 -21.30 6.00
N VAL A 537 -17.03 -20.05 6.33
CA VAL A 537 -18.21 -19.73 7.15
C VAL A 537 -19.50 -20.06 6.39
N ALA A 538 -19.59 -19.71 5.11
CA ALA A 538 -20.76 -19.99 4.28
C ALA A 538 -21.01 -21.50 4.13
N LYS A 539 -19.96 -22.33 3.94
CA LYS A 539 -20.09 -23.79 3.94
C LYS A 539 -20.57 -24.32 5.29
N GLN A 540 -20.07 -23.75 6.40
CA GLN A 540 -20.59 -24.11 7.73
C GLN A 540 -22.06 -23.73 7.89
N VAL A 541 -22.49 -22.55 7.43
CA VAL A 541 -23.92 -22.15 7.41
C VAL A 541 -24.73 -23.16 6.60
N GLN A 542 -24.25 -23.53 5.41
CA GLN A 542 -24.89 -24.51 4.53
C GLN A 542 -25.08 -25.88 5.20
N TRP A 543 -24.07 -26.39 5.90
CA TRP A 543 -24.16 -27.68 6.57
C TRP A 543 -24.95 -27.64 7.90
N HIS A 544 -25.08 -26.47 8.54
CA HIS A 544 -25.89 -26.32 9.75
C HIS A 544 -27.39 -26.23 9.47
N TRP A 545 -27.79 -25.59 8.36
CA TRP A 545 -29.18 -25.41 7.97
C TRP A 545 -29.46 -25.96 6.57
N PRO A 546 -29.29 -27.29 6.35
CA PRO A 546 -29.43 -27.91 5.04
C PRO A 546 -30.85 -27.81 4.47
N GLU A 547 -31.86 -27.68 5.34
CA GLU A 547 -33.25 -27.44 4.94
C GLU A 547 -33.39 -26.14 4.12
N ASN A 548 -32.60 -25.12 4.45
CA ASN A 548 -32.64 -23.81 3.81
C ASN A 548 -31.55 -23.59 2.78
N TYR A 549 -30.36 -24.15 2.99
CA TYR A 549 -29.17 -23.85 2.18
C TYR A 549 -28.42 -25.10 1.70
N GLY A 550 -29.04 -26.29 1.71
CA GLY A 550 -28.42 -27.53 1.25
C GLY A 550 -27.73 -27.39 -0.12
N GLU A 551 -26.82 -28.31 -0.44
CA GLU A 551 -26.00 -28.22 -1.67
C GLU A 551 -26.85 -28.28 -2.96
N ASP A 552 -28.08 -28.81 -2.87
CA ASP A 552 -29.13 -28.80 -3.89
C ASP A 552 -29.91 -27.46 -3.98
N LYS A 553 -29.82 -26.61 -2.96
CA LYS A 553 -30.60 -25.37 -2.80
C LYS A 553 -29.76 -24.11 -2.87
N PHE A 554 -28.45 -24.20 -2.66
CA PHE A 554 -27.55 -23.05 -2.71
C PHE A 554 -26.13 -23.51 -3.07
N VAL A 555 -25.51 -22.88 -4.07
CA VAL A 555 -24.13 -23.20 -4.48
C VAL A 555 -23.17 -22.14 -3.94
N ILE A 556 -22.14 -22.60 -3.23
CA ILE A 556 -21.08 -21.75 -2.69
C ILE A 556 -19.79 -22.08 -3.43
N MET A 557 -19.24 -21.10 -4.12
CA MET A 557 -18.02 -21.20 -4.90
C MET A 557 -16.86 -20.53 -4.15
N PHE A 558 -15.71 -21.20 -4.17
CA PHE A 558 -14.49 -20.63 -3.64
C PHE A 558 -13.91 -19.66 -4.68
N GLY A 559 -13.57 -18.44 -4.27
CA GLY A 559 -13.11 -17.37 -5.14
C GLY A 559 -11.92 -17.77 -5.99
N GLY A 560 -12.12 -17.87 -7.31
CA GLY A 560 -11.10 -18.34 -8.26
C GLY A 560 -9.80 -17.54 -8.22
N LEU A 561 -9.88 -16.23 -7.97
CA LEU A 561 -8.71 -15.37 -7.78
C LEU A 561 -7.81 -15.87 -6.64
N HIS A 562 -8.39 -16.25 -5.51
CA HIS A 562 -7.63 -16.66 -4.33
C HIS A 562 -7.08 -18.07 -4.47
N ILE A 563 -7.79 -18.97 -5.17
CA ILE A 563 -7.28 -20.28 -5.56
C ILE A 563 -6.01 -20.10 -6.40
N GLU A 564 -6.07 -19.21 -7.39
CA GLU A 564 -4.93 -18.95 -8.25
C GLU A 564 -3.77 -18.28 -7.51
N MET A 565 -4.04 -17.29 -6.67
CA MET A 565 -3.01 -16.67 -5.83
C MET A 565 -2.34 -17.72 -4.92
N ALA A 566 -3.11 -18.64 -4.34
CA ALA A 566 -2.57 -19.71 -3.51
C ALA A 566 -1.70 -20.69 -4.34
N ALA A 567 -2.13 -21.04 -5.55
CA ALA A 567 -1.35 -21.87 -6.48
C ALA A 567 -0.02 -21.18 -6.86
N LEU A 568 -0.07 -19.91 -7.26
CA LEU A 568 1.13 -19.13 -7.60
C LEU A 568 2.07 -18.94 -6.40
N LYS A 569 1.55 -18.73 -5.18
CA LYS A 569 2.37 -18.69 -3.96
C LYS A 569 3.05 -20.03 -3.68
N SER A 570 2.36 -21.13 -3.96
CA SER A 570 2.94 -22.48 -3.82
C SER A 570 4.08 -22.67 -4.82
N ILE A 571 3.91 -22.24 -6.07
CA ILE A 571 4.99 -22.22 -7.07
C ILE A 571 6.12 -21.29 -6.62
N GLY A 572 5.81 -20.10 -6.11
CA GLY A 572 6.79 -19.16 -5.57
C GLY A 572 7.62 -19.77 -4.45
N THR A 573 7.01 -20.58 -3.58
CA THR A 573 7.71 -21.33 -2.53
C THR A 573 8.69 -22.34 -3.12
N LEU A 574 8.32 -23.02 -4.21
CA LEU A 574 9.23 -23.94 -4.91
C LEU A 574 10.38 -23.21 -5.63
N LEU A 575 10.12 -22.00 -6.14
CA LEU A 575 11.12 -21.18 -6.81
C LEU A 575 12.01 -20.40 -5.83
N GLN A 576 11.66 -20.40 -4.54
CA GLN A 576 12.46 -19.73 -3.53
C GLN A 576 13.87 -20.34 -3.50
N ASP A 577 14.89 -19.47 -3.47
CA ASP A 577 16.31 -19.85 -3.49
C ASP A 577 16.79 -20.62 -4.73
N SER A 578 15.94 -20.82 -5.75
CA SER A 578 16.32 -21.43 -7.04
C SER A 578 17.25 -20.55 -7.90
N GLY A 579 17.41 -19.27 -7.53
CA GLY A 579 18.06 -18.26 -8.37
C GLY A 579 17.12 -17.57 -9.36
N TRP A 580 15.84 -17.96 -9.43
CA TRP A 580 14.85 -17.34 -10.33
C TRP A 580 14.75 -15.82 -10.19
N THR A 581 14.63 -15.30 -8.97
CA THR A 581 14.58 -13.85 -8.73
C THR A 581 15.89 -13.16 -9.11
N GLY A 582 17.03 -13.81 -8.88
CA GLY A 582 18.34 -13.34 -9.33
C GLY A 582 18.43 -13.22 -10.85
N ALA A 583 17.97 -14.23 -11.58
CA ALA A 583 17.94 -14.21 -13.04
C ALA A 583 17.06 -13.07 -13.59
N LEU A 584 15.91 -12.79 -12.96
CA LEU A 584 15.04 -11.67 -13.34
C LEU A 584 15.70 -10.30 -13.11
N VAL A 585 16.49 -10.18 -12.03
CA VAL A 585 17.23 -8.96 -11.69
C VAL A 585 18.40 -8.75 -12.64
N GLU A 586 19.19 -9.80 -12.89
CA GLU A 586 20.34 -9.75 -13.80
C GLU A 586 19.92 -9.46 -15.25
N ALA A 587 18.76 -9.98 -15.67
CA ALA A 587 18.17 -9.68 -16.97
C ALA A 587 17.59 -8.25 -17.06
N GLY A 588 17.60 -7.46 -15.97
CA GLY A 588 17.08 -6.09 -15.95
C GLY A 588 15.55 -6.00 -16.05
N ILE A 589 14.82 -7.11 -15.83
CA ILE A 589 13.36 -7.17 -15.97
C ILE A 589 12.66 -6.60 -14.73
N ALA A 590 13.25 -6.82 -13.54
CA ALA A 590 12.70 -6.37 -12.27
C ALA A 590 13.81 -5.92 -11.30
N SER A 591 13.51 -4.97 -10.42
CA SER A 591 14.37 -4.67 -9.28
C SER A 591 14.33 -5.81 -8.24
N PRO A 592 15.33 -5.96 -7.36
CA PRO A 592 15.35 -7.04 -6.36
C PRO A 592 14.06 -7.15 -5.55
N GLY A 593 13.56 -6.03 -5.02
CA GLY A 593 12.32 -6.01 -4.25
C GLY A 593 11.08 -6.36 -5.09
N THR A 594 11.07 -6.02 -6.38
CA THR A 594 9.97 -6.38 -7.28
C THR A 594 10.02 -7.87 -7.63
N ALA A 595 11.21 -8.43 -7.87
CA ALA A 595 11.39 -9.85 -8.14
C ALA A 595 10.94 -10.72 -6.95
N ASP A 596 11.33 -10.35 -5.73
CA ASP A 596 10.87 -11.04 -4.51
C ASP A 596 9.35 -10.94 -4.31
N SER A 597 8.75 -9.84 -4.77
CA SER A 597 7.30 -9.64 -4.71
C SER A 597 6.50 -10.64 -5.57
N PHE A 598 7.14 -11.29 -6.55
CA PHE A 598 6.51 -12.32 -7.38
C PHE A 598 6.43 -13.66 -6.66
N LEU A 599 7.40 -14.00 -5.81
CA LEU A 599 7.35 -15.21 -4.96
C LEU A 599 6.14 -15.19 -4.02
N THR A 600 5.78 -14.00 -3.53
CA THR A 600 4.67 -13.79 -2.60
C THR A 600 3.37 -13.38 -3.28
N VAL A 601 3.37 -13.23 -4.61
CA VAL A 601 2.21 -12.84 -5.43
C VAL A 601 1.55 -11.55 -4.92
N SER A 602 2.36 -10.52 -4.67
CA SER A 602 1.86 -9.20 -4.26
C SER A 602 0.98 -8.54 -5.34
N SER A 603 1.25 -8.85 -6.61
CA SER A 603 0.45 -8.48 -7.77
C SER A 603 0.28 -9.69 -8.66
N ILE A 604 -0.95 -10.21 -8.74
CA ILE A 604 -1.24 -11.40 -9.55
C ILE A 604 -0.90 -11.17 -11.03
N THR A 605 -1.24 -9.99 -11.58
CA THR A 605 -1.00 -9.66 -12.98
C THR A 605 0.48 -9.68 -13.32
N ARG A 606 1.32 -9.01 -12.50
CA ARG A 606 2.78 -8.99 -12.72
C ARG A 606 3.39 -10.37 -12.53
N THR A 607 2.91 -11.12 -11.53
CA THR A 607 3.41 -12.46 -11.25
C THR A 607 3.09 -13.43 -12.40
N ARG A 608 1.86 -13.42 -12.93
CA ARG A 608 1.48 -14.19 -14.13
C ARG A 608 2.39 -13.88 -15.30
N GLN A 609 2.56 -12.59 -15.60
CA GLN A 609 3.42 -12.14 -16.69
C GLN A 609 4.85 -12.66 -16.51
N MET A 610 5.35 -12.73 -15.28
CA MET A 610 6.70 -13.18 -15.03
C MET A 610 6.88 -14.69 -15.15
N HIS A 611 5.89 -15.47 -14.75
CA HIS A 611 5.87 -16.90 -15.08
C HIS A 611 5.78 -17.15 -16.59
N GLN A 612 4.99 -16.36 -17.32
CA GLN A 612 4.91 -16.45 -18.79
C GLN A 612 6.27 -16.15 -19.45
N ILE A 613 6.93 -15.05 -19.08
CA ILE A 613 8.26 -14.69 -19.61
C ILE A 613 9.27 -15.79 -19.29
N THR A 614 9.26 -16.28 -18.05
CA THR A 614 10.16 -17.36 -17.62
C THR A 614 9.90 -18.64 -18.44
N GLY A 615 8.64 -19.03 -18.61
CA GLY A 615 8.25 -20.18 -19.43
C GLY A 615 8.73 -20.06 -20.88
N CYS A 616 8.54 -18.89 -21.51
CA CYS A 616 9.04 -18.63 -22.86
C CYS A 616 10.57 -18.71 -22.96
N SER A 617 11.29 -18.09 -22.02
CA SER A 617 12.76 -18.12 -22.01
C SER A 617 13.30 -19.53 -21.82
N LEU A 618 12.74 -20.30 -20.87
CA LEU A 618 13.13 -21.69 -20.65
C LEU A 618 12.82 -22.57 -21.85
N TYR A 619 11.66 -22.37 -22.49
CA TYR A 619 11.29 -23.13 -23.70
C TYR A 619 12.23 -22.82 -24.88
N LYS A 620 12.62 -21.55 -25.07
CA LYS A 620 13.64 -21.16 -26.07
C LYS A 620 14.96 -21.86 -25.83
N LEU A 621 15.44 -21.89 -24.59
CA LEU A 621 16.69 -22.57 -24.22
C LEU A 621 16.59 -24.09 -24.44
N LEU A 622 15.48 -24.70 -24.04
CA LEU A 622 15.20 -26.12 -24.25
C LEU A 622 15.25 -26.47 -25.75
N LYS A 623 14.61 -25.66 -26.58
CA LYS A 623 14.62 -25.83 -28.03
C LYS A 623 15.99 -25.63 -28.67
N ALA A 624 16.71 -24.59 -28.28
CA ALA A 624 18.06 -24.35 -28.80
C ALA A 624 18.95 -25.56 -28.50
N ALA A 625 18.90 -26.06 -27.26
CA ALA A 625 19.60 -27.28 -26.86
C ALA A 625 19.15 -28.50 -27.67
N HIS A 626 17.85 -28.66 -27.90
CA HIS A 626 17.31 -29.75 -28.74
C HIS A 626 17.73 -29.61 -30.21
N MET A 627 17.72 -28.42 -30.81
CA MET A 627 18.10 -28.20 -32.21
C MET A 627 19.59 -28.38 -32.44
N ASP A 628 20.43 -27.92 -31.51
CA ASP A 628 21.88 -28.17 -31.58
C ASP A 628 22.18 -29.67 -31.48
N TYR A 629 21.34 -30.40 -30.75
CA TYR A 629 21.40 -31.85 -30.65
C TYR A 629 20.83 -32.59 -31.89
N SER A 630 19.69 -32.14 -32.45
CA SER A 630 19.03 -32.77 -33.61
C SER A 630 19.74 -32.50 -34.95
N LYS A 631 20.67 -31.55 -35.01
CA LYS A 631 21.59 -31.39 -36.15
C LYS A 631 22.51 -32.61 -36.35
N GLU A 632 22.53 -33.58 -35.43
CA GLU A 632 23.38 -34.78 -35.51
C GLU A 632 22.62 -36.10 -35.77
N THR A 633 21.29 -36.18 -35.73
CA THR A 633 20.54 -37.43 -36.02
C THR A 633 19.03 -37.22 -36.21
N ASP A 634 18.45 -37.86 -37.24
CA ASP A 634 16.99 -38.07 -37.42
C ASP A 634 16.50 -39.22 -36.52
N GLU A 635 15.26 -39.10 -36.02
CA GLU A 635 14.40 -40.10 -35.32
C GLU A 635 14.24 -40.02 -33.78
N GLN A 636 13.01 -40.37 -33.34
CA GLN A 636 12.37 -40.05 -32.05
C GLN A 636 12.56 -41.12 -30.95
N PRO A 637 12.43 -40.78 -29.64
CA PRO A 637 12.83 -41.65 -28.54
C PRO A 637 11.75 -42.06 -27.48
N GLU A 638 12.05 -43.07 -26.65
CA GLU A 638 11.25 -43.75 -25.58
C GLU A 638 10.73 -42.88 -24.38
N GLU A 639 9.42 -42.67 -24.35
CA GLU A 639 8.72 -41.60 -23.59
C GLU A 639 9.06 -41.42 -22.08
N SER A 640 9.47 -42.46 -21.34
CA SER A 640 9.58 -42.36 -19.86
C SER A 640 10.82 -41.61 -19.35
N LEU A 641 11.98 -41.78 -19.99
CA LEU A 641 13.21 -41.08 -19.58
C LEU A 641 13.20 -39.63 -20.09
N ALA A 642 12.61 -39.39 -21.26
CA ALA A 642 12.36 -38.05 -21.78
C ALA A 642 11.50 -37.21 -20.83
N GLU A 643 10.45 -37.79 -20.26
CA GLU A 643 9.58 -37.11 -19.30
C GLU A 643 10.32 -36.69 -18.01
N LEU A 644 11.39 -37.39 -17.62
CA LEU A 644 12.16 -37.10 -16.40
C LEU A 644 13.18 -35.95 -16.56
N ILE A 645 13.69 -35.72 -17.76
CA ILE A 645 14.75 -34.72 -18.04
C ILE A 645 14.36 -33.30 -17.60
N PRO A 646 13.13 -32.80 -17.88
CA PRO A 646 12.69 -31.49 -17.40
C PRO A 646 12.71 -31.36 -15.87
N TYR A 647 12.46 -32.43 -15.12
CA TYR A 647 12.49 -32.42 -13.66
C TYR A 647 13.91 -32.31 -13.11
N PHE A 648 14.92 -32.92 -13.76
CA PHE A 648 16.32 -32.74 -13.37
C PHE A 648 16.77 -31.29 -13.60
N PHE A 649 16.31 -30.66 -14.68
CA PHE A 649 16.58 -29.24 -14.94
C PHE A 649 15.89 -28.34 -13.91
N ALA A 650 14.60 -28.59 -13.64
CA ALA A 650 13.82 -27.82 -12.67
C ALA A 650 14.39 -27.90 -11.23
N ASN A 651 15.02 -29.02 -10.87
CA ASN A 651 15.65 -29.22 -9.57
C ASN A 651 17.13 -28.81 -9.53
N ASN A 652 17.61 -28.03 -10.51
CA ASN A 652 18.99 -27.55 -10.59
C ASN A 652 20.06 -28.67 -10.64
N ASN A 653 19.68 -29.88 -11.05
CA ASN A 653 20.60 -30.99 -11.31
C ASN A 653 21.17 -30.85 -12.74
N VAL A 654 21.83 -29.72 -12.99
CA VAL A 654 22.25 -29.28 -14.33
C VAL A 654 23.16 -30.28 -15.06
N ASN A 655 23.93 -31.08 -14.32
CA ASN A 655 24.74 -32.15 -14.91
C ASN A 655 23.87 -33.29 -15.44
N TYR A 656 22.87 -33.74 -14.68
CA TYR A 656 21.93 -34.77 -15.13
C TYR A 656 21.04 -34.26 -16.25
N ALA A 657 20.53 -33.03 -16.14
CA ALA A 657 19.77 -32.40 -17.22
C ALA A 657 20.56 -32.27 -18.53
N ARG A 658 21.89 -32.10 -18.44
CA ARG A 658 22.79 -32.05 -19.60
C ARG A 658 23.07 -33.42 -20.20
N TRP A 659 23.32 -34.45 -19.37
CA TRP A 659 23.81 -35.75 -19.83
C TRP A 659 22.72 -36.79 -20.10
N LEU A 660 21.57 -36.71 -19.42
CA LEU A 660 20.46 -37.65 -19.63
C LEU A 660 19.88 -37.63 -21.05
N PRO A 661 19.76 -36.47 -21.74
CA PRO A 661 19.40 -36.47 -23.16
C PRO A 661 20.36 -37.28 -24.04
N ILE A 662 21.66 -37.25 -23.72
CA ILE A 662 22.70 -37.99 -24.46
C ILE A 662 22.59 -39.49 -24.17
N HIS A 663 22.47 -39.87 -22.90
CA HIS A 663 22.26 -41.28 -22.52
C HIS A 663 21.01 -41.86 -23.17
N TYR A 664 19.92 -41.10 -23.16
CA TYR A 664 18.66 -41.47 -23.76
C TYR A 664 18.76 -41.72 -25.26
N ARG A 665 19.48 -40.86 -25.99
CA ARG A 665 19.84 -41.09 -27.41
C ARG A 665 20.51 -42.44 -27.62
N ASP A 666 21.52 -42.71 -26.79
CA ASP A 666 22.37 -43.86 -26.97
C ASP A 666 21.56 -45.15 -26.73
N MET A 667 20.56 -45.09 -25.84
CA MET A 667 19.61 -46.19 -25.64
C MET A 667 18.63 -46.35 -26.80
N VAL A 668 18.10 -45.26 -27.35
CA VAL A 668 17.13 -45.31 -28.47
C VAL A 668 17.79 -45.77 -29.77
N THR A 669 19.04 -45.37 -30.01
CA THR A 669 19.79 -45.78 -31.21
C THR A 669 20.51 -47.12 -31.05
N LEU A 670 20.36 -47.78 -29.91
CA LEU A 670 21.07 -49.01 -29.57
C LEU A 670 20.70 -50.17 -30.51
N GLU A 671 19.43 -50.31 -30.88
CA GLU A 671 18.94 -51.37 -31.77
C GLU A 671 19.51 -51.25 -33.18
N GLN A 672 19.69 -50.03 -33.68
CA GLN A 672 20.25 -49.77 -35.00
C GLN A 672 21.78 -49.91 -35.03
N LYS A 673 22.48 -49.37 -34.01
CA LYS A 673 23.96 -49.31 -33.98
C LYS A 673 24.59 -50.60 -33.43
N HIS A 674 23.92 -51.26 -32.49
CA HIS A 674 24.43 -52.41 -31.77
C HIS A 674 23.30 -53.45 -31.54
N PRO A 675 22.78 -54.08 -32.61
CA PRO A 675 21.59 -54.94 -32.55
C PRO A 675 21.74 -56.13 -31.59
N GLN A 676 22.95 -56.71 -31.49
CA GLN A 676 23.23 -57.78 -30.54
C GLN A 676 23.14 -57.30 -29.08
N LEU A 677 23.63 -56.09 -28.80
CA LEU A 677 23.56 -55.51 -27.45
C LEU A 677 22.13 -55.11 -27.10
N ALA A 678 21.38 -54.57 -28.07
CA ALA A 678 19.96 -54.28 -27.89
C ALA A 678 19.14 -55.54 -27.58
N GLN A 679 19.42 -56.66 -28.23
CA GLN A 679 18.78 -57.95 -27.94
C GLN A 679 19.06 -58.42 -26.50
N GLU A 680 20.30 -58.26 -26.02
CA GLU A 680 20.66 -58.54 -24.63
C GLU A 680 19.90 -57.63 -23.66
N PHE A 681 19.81 -56.33 -23.95
CA PHE A 681 19.10 -55.37 -23.11
C PHE A 681 17.59 -55.62 -23.09
N GLN A 682 16.96 -55.94 -24.24
CA GLN A 682 15.56 -56.37 -24.31
C GLN A 682 15.30 -57.67 -23.54
N SER A 683 16.30 -58.54 -23.42
CA SER A 683 16.25 -59.75 -22.60
C SER A 683 16.42 -59.49 -21.10
N GLY A 684 16.60 -58.22 -20.69
CA GLY A 684 16.78 -57.81 -19.30
C GLY A 684 18.24 -57.76 -18.85
N ASN A 685 19.22 -57.98 -19.73
CA ASN A 685 20.64 -58.05 -19.38
C ASN A 685 21.32 -56.67 -19.29
N PHE A 686 20.62 -55.70 -18.70
CA PHE A 686 21.13 -54.37 -18.34
C PHE A 686 21.01 -54.10 -16.82
N VAL A 687 20.54 -55.09 -16.07
CA VAL A 687 20.47 -55.10 -14.60
C VAL A 687 21.22 -56.32 -14.07
N VAL A 688 21.73 -56.22 -12.84
CA VAL A 688 22.52 -57.27 -12.18
C VAL A 688 21.65 -58.04 -11.20
N HIS A 689 21.78 -59.37 -11.21
CA HIS A 689 21.13 -60.26 -10.26
C HIS A 689 22.16 -60.89 -9.32
N LYS A 690 22.07 -60.61 -8.01
CA LYS A 690 22.87 -61.29 -6.96
C LYS A 690 22.15 -62.49 -6.32
N SER A 691 20.88 -62.71 -6.68
CA SER A 691 20.07 -63.83 -6.21
C SER A 691 19.13 -64.30 -7.32
N SER A 692 18.55 -65.49 -7.17
CA SER A 692 17.56 -66.05 -8.10
C SER A 692 16.15 -65.46 -7.95
N ARG A 693 15.97 -64.39 -7.17
CA ARG A 693 14.65 -63.76 -6.95
C ARG A 693 14.36 -62.72 -8.05
N GLN A 694 13.14 -62.77 -8.57
CA GLN A 694 12.70 -61.94 -9.70
C GLN A 694 12.73 -60.43 -9.42
N PHE A 695 12.52 -60.00 -8.17
CA PHE A 695 12.54 -58.59 -7.75
C PHE A 695 13.87 -58.14 -7.13
N SER A 696 14.96 -58.91 -7.28
CA SER A 696 16.29 -58.52 -6.76
C SER A 696 17.24 -57.95 -7.82
N ALA A 697 16.71 -57.56 -8.98
CA ALA A 697 17.48 -56.86 -10.00
C ALA A 697 17.92 -55.49 -9.47
N MET A 698 19.20 -55.16 -9.65
CA MET A 698 19.77 -53.87 -9.28
C MET A 698 20.49 -53.25 -10.47
N ALA A 699 20.57 -51.93 -10.51
CA ALA A 699 21.35 -51.24 -11.54
C ALA A 699 22.84 -51.65 -11.46
N ILE A 700 23.52 -51.62 -12.60
CA ILE A 700 24.91 -52.09 -12.72
C ILE A 700 25.85 -51.30 -11.81
N ASP A 701 25.67 -49.98 -11.75
CA ASP A 701 26.41 -49.07 -10.86
C ASP A 701 26.15 -49.38 -9.39
N GLN A 702 24.90 -49.67 -9.00
CA GLN A 702 24.57 -50.09 -7.64
C GLN A 702 25.27 -51.41 -7.26
N ALA A 703 25.35 -52.37 -8.19
CA ALA A 703 26.08 -53.62 -7.96
C ALA A 703 27.58 -53.39 -7.81
N HIS A 704 28.14 -52.45 -8.58
CA HIS A 704 29.53 -52.02 -8.52
C HIS A 704 29.85 -51.28 -7.21
N GLU A 705 29.02 -50.34 -6.78
CA GLU A 705 29.14 -49.65 -5.49
C GLU A 705 29.15 -50.63 -4.31
N GLN A 706 28.29 -51.66 -4.35
CA GLN A 706 28.33 -52.73 -3.34
C GLN A 706 29.62 -53.55 -3.38
N ALA A 707 30.22 -53.75 -4.56
CA ALA A 707 31.51 -54.44 -4.68
C ALA A 707 32.65 -53.56 -4.14
N ASN A 708 32.63 -52.27 -4.43
CA ASN A 708 33.57 -51.28 -3.90
C ASN A 708 33.49 -51.24 -2.37
N ALA A 709 32.28 -51.22 -1.80
CA ALA A 709 32.08 -51.22 -0.35
C ALA A 709 32.69 -52.46 0.35
N VAL A 710 32.71 -53.63 -0.30
CA VAL A 710 33.38 -54.83 0.24
C VAL A 710 34.90 -54.67 0.23
N ILE A 711 35.46 -54.11 -0.85
CA ILE A 711 36.90 -53.84 -0.96
C ILE A 711 37.33 -52.75 0.03
N GLU A 712 36.52 -51.70 0.22
CA GLU A 712 36.77 -50.64 1.20
C GLU A 712 36.65 -51.15 2.64
N ALA A 713 35.74 -52.10 2.91
CA ALA A 713 35.63 -52.74 4.23
C ALA A 713 36.82 -53.67 4.53
N ASP A 714 37.37 -54.37 3.53
CA ASP A 714 38.57 -55.21 3.65
C ASP A 714 39.87 -54.38 3.63
N GLY A 715 39.84 -53.20 3.00
CA GLY A 715 40.97 -52.27 2.85
C GLY A 715 41.43 -51.59 4.16
N VAL A 716 40.71 -51.77 5.27
CA VAL A 716 41.18 -51.38 6.61
C VAL A 716 42.06 -52.46 7.26
N ARG A 717 42.22 -53.65 6.64
CA ARG A 717 43.08 -54.72 7.15
C ARG A 717 44.32 -55.04 6.30
N SER A 718 44.50 -54.41 5.15
CA SER A 718 45.74 -54.53 4.38
C SER A 718 46.00 -53.32 3.48
N ALA A 719 46.40 -52.21 4.10
CA ALA A 719 47.22 -51.16 3.51
C ALA A 719 48.06 -50.51 4.62
#